data_AF-A0A2L2X0Z7-F1
#
_entry.id   AF-A0A2L2X0Z7-F1
#
_cell.length_a   1.000
_cell.length_b   1.000
_cell.length_c   1.000
_cell.angle_alpha   90.00
_cell.angle_beta   90.00
_cell.angle_gamma   90.00
#
_symmetry.space_group_name_H-M   'P 1'
#
loop_
_entity.id
_entity.type
_entity.pdbx_description
1 polymer ?
#
loop_
_entity_poly.entity_id
_entity_poly.type
_entity_poly.pdbx_seq_one_letter_code
_entity_poly.pdbx_strand_id
1 'polypeptide(L)'
;MRMKNRITTMKASFFGALCLLSSCGLTYSCSDDYDLDETLPGFLGGSIYDELKARDFKTVVKLVDDLEYSDVLSRTGSKTLFVAPDSAYARFFATTDWVDASGSPVRSYEQLTLSQKRILLYNVLLNNADVLEMLPYSAGGGSLTMRRNTAASSLDSVKYWQWNELPNNLNEPSEDDATGGDIRFWDAYTNQGRGGIYMALDATAPMMLHFIEDQMKEKDITHDDVSFILGLRGDDAWLNGSAGGKRTYIYDARVIEQDVTCLNGYFNVLDKVVVTPSNMAEVIRTNGSTNLFSQMLDRFSAPYYNASLTEQYKALYDIGNDSVFEKRYISSRSHGGAISERPDRKDLGSFPLLSFDPGWNEYSGSNSLPKEQDMAAMFVPSDAAMEEYFLNGGGRVLIERFAKQTPVTRENLSYNLYQIPLNIVQALINNLMKDSFLESVPSKYLTIMNDAQDQMFPATDPNYSSLEQYKESFERCLFANNGVVYVMNRVMTPADYASVIAPVLYSRGTQIVNAVLRADDNFIQENYNSAPLQKYYSTYLKAMQSHFSLFVPTDESLGFYGLVDPMSLARNAASASQYKYWRFTYDNSTNAVFPIKSQAYRFYYDRAPSDGDRALTGAANVSNPGDKGSLNSGAGLVKRQLLTDMVDHHIIVHETGSGDQEDMQGRRRYYLSRSGAPVYLRERGDANAGFAGMVVDGGFQLQMRGDAGKYPDNQPVCTVTESYNQTAELNGYGNGFTFLLDRPMQATTKSVYNILSNDQDHYGEFYKLCETNFSEDDLRLVGLIGEDVTSREEIASEVNKYRIFTNEGVNPTQGESLVRFFNNYRYTIYAPTNDAVLAAFDKGLKSQEDITGFIAENLDEESGTLPEAAQAQARAMITMLVNFVKYHFQDQSFFVDDIDNGGGVDYQTSCIDNEDNVYLSINMRQEPGKITLTDRAGRTVSVQAPYNVLARDANFNAPVQGVATAINSSSYVSIHQIEDVLNFTSLENGRYDSAWSTPSAALKFVTKYRIRK
;
A
#
# COMPACT_ATOMS: atom_id res chain seq x y z
N MET A 1 31.09 -49.66 6.35
CA MET A 1 30.56 -51.02 6.10
C MET A 1 29.25 -50.89 5.33
N ARG A 2 29.27 -51.32 4.05
CA ARG A 2 28.19 -51.77 3.15
C ARG A 2 26.89 -50.95 2.92
N MET A 3 26.78 -50.54 1.65
CA MET A 3 25.62 -50.22 0.79
C MET A 3 24.37 -51.12 0.94
N LYS A 4 23.18 -50.61 0.51
CA LYS A 4 22.45 -51.11 -0.68
C LYS A 4 21.14 -50.35 -1.02
N ASN A 5 21.13 -49.80 -2.24
CA ASN A 5 20.09 -49.81 -3.29
C ASN A 5 18.65 -49.30 -3.02
N ARG A 6 18.38 -48.06 -3.48
CA ARG A 6 17.06 -47.55 -3.89
C ARG A 6 17.12 -46.98 -5.30
N ILE A 7 17.14 -47.84 -6.33
CA ILE A 7 16.76 -47.54 -7.71
C ILE A 7 16.35 -48.90 -8.30
N THR A 8 15.05 -49.22 -8.37
CA THR A 8 14.47 -50.25 -9.28
C THR A 8 12.98 -50.46 -8.96
N THR A 9 12.10 -49.86 -9.77
CA THR A 9 10.75 -50.39 -10.08
C THR A 9 10.13 -49.61 -11.24
N MET A 10 10.87 -49.39 -12.33
CA MET A 10 10.29 -48.92 -13.61
C MET A 10 11.25 -49.14 -14.80
N LYS A 11 11.89 -50.32 -14.88
CA LYS A 11 12.84 -50.65 -15.97
C LYS A 11 12.69 -52.02 -16.62
N ALA A 12 11.67 -52.82 -16.30
CA ALA A 12 11.50 -54.15 -16.90
C ALA A 12 10.65 -54.13 -18.19
N SER A 13 9.58 -53.34 -18.26
CA SER A 13 8.68 -53.33 -19.43
C SER A 13 9.20 -52.51 -20.61
N PHE A 14 9.97 -51.45 -20.35
CA PHE A 14 10.50 -50.56 -21.39
C PHE A 14 11.73 -51.15 -22.13
N PHE A 15 12.55 -51.95 -21.43
CA PHE A 15 13.68 -52.67 -22.06
C PHE A 15 13.24 -53.91 -22.84
N GLY A 16 12.12 -54.54 -22.45
CA GLY A 16 11.54 -55.67 -23.19
C GLY A 16 11.03 -55.27 -24.58
N ALA A 17 10.40 -54.10 -24.72
CA ALA A 17 9.94 -53.59 -26.00
C ALA A 17 11.09 -53.11 -26.91
N LEU A 18 12.13 -52.48 -26.32
CA LEU A 18 13.30 -52.01 -27.08
C LEU A 18 14.20 -53.17 -27.56
N CYS A 19 14.29 -54.27 -26.78
CA CYS A 19 15.05 -55.46 -27.17
C CYS A 19 14.32 -56.34 -28.20
N LEU A 20 12.98 -56.28 -28.28
CA LEU A 20 12.20 -56.92 -29.36
C LEU A 20 12.34 -56.17 -30.69
N LEU A 21 12.48 -54.84 -30.65
CA LEU A 21 12.71 -54.02 -31.86
C LEU A 21 14.15 -54.06 -32.39
N SER A 22 15.15 -54.44 -31.58
CA SER A 22 16.56 -54.58 -31.99
C SER A 22 17.02 -56.02 -32.27
N SER A 23 16.18 -57.04 -32.10
CA SER A 23 16.54 -58.45 -32.37
C SER A 23 16.00 -59.01 -33.70
N CYS A 24 15.23 -58.23 -34.46
CA CYS A 24 14.76 -58.63 -35.80
C CYS A 24 15.59 -58.05 -36.96
N GLY A 25 16.71 -57.37 -36.68
CA GLY A 25 17.62 -56.84 -37.69
C GLY A 25 19.02 -57.45 -37.58
N LEU A 26 19.31 -58.40 -38.48
CA LEU A 26 20.60 -58.73 -39.12
C LEU A 26 20.94 -60.23 -39.18
N THR A 27 20.78 -60.73 -40.41
CA THR A 27 21.51 -61.80 -41.11
C THR A 27 21.33 -63.26 -40.66
N TYR A 28 20.39 -63.97 -41.30
CA TYR A 28 20.66 -65.26 -41.95
C TYR A 28 19.74 -65.44 -43.16
N SER A 29 20.35 -65.66 -44.32
CA SER A 29 19.72 -66.11 -45.56
C SER A 29 19.24 -67.56 -45.39
N CYS A 30 17.93 -67.81 -45.53
CA CYS A 30 17.32 -69.01 -46.09
C CYS A 30 15.84 -68.68 -46.38
N SER A 31 15.38 -69.07 -47.56
CA SER A 31 14.04 -68.94 -48.13
C SER A 31 12.88 -69.28 -47.17
N ASP A 32 11.90 -68.38 -47.05
CA ASP A 32 10.50 -68.58 -47.49
C ASP A 32 9.61 -67.42 -46.99
N ASP A 33 8.86 -66.84 -47.94
CA ASP A 33 7.65 -66.02 -47.85
C ASP A 33 7.30 -65.29 -46.53
N TYR A 34 7.49 -63.96 -46.54
CA TYR A 34 6.74 -63.05 -45.65
C TYR A 34 5.86 -62.14 -46.52
N ASP A 35 4.60 -62.54 -46.67
CA ASP A 35 3.50 -61.74 -47.24
C ASP A 35 3.12 -60.60 -46.28
N LEU A 36 3.91 -59.53 -46.27
CA LEU A 36 3.49 -58.23 -45.73
C LEU A 36 2.62 -57.44 -46.73
N ASP A 37 2.50 -57.92 -47.97
CA ASP A 37 1.62 -57.36 -49.00
C ASP A 37 0.17 -57.90 -48.92
N GLU A 38 -0.11 -59.00 -48.19
CA GLU A 38 -1.46 -59.63 -48.22
C GLU A 38 -2.26 -59.61 -46.90
N THR A 39 -1.71 -59.26 -45.73
CA THR A 39 -2.53 -59.06 -44.51
C THR A 39 -2.05 -57.91 -43.59
N LEU A 40 -2.76 -56.77 -43.64
CA LEU A 40 -2.65 -55.70 -42.64
C LEU A 40 -3.11 -56.23 -41.26
N PRO A 41 -2.38 -55.95 -40.16
CA PRO A 41 -2.82 -56.30 -38.81
C PRO A 41 -4.17 -55.61 -38.50
N GLY A 42 -5.19 -56.35 -38.04
CA GLY A 42 -6.55 -55.82 -37.86
C GLY A 42 -6.76 -54.68 -36.85
N PHE A 43 -5.69 -54.22 -36.19
CA PHE A 43 -5.69 -53.01 -35.33
C PHE A 43 -5.25 -51.73 -36.05
N LEU A 44 -4.61 -51.86 -37.23
CA LEU A 44 -4.18 -50.74 -38.08
C LEU A 44 -5.30 -50.43 -39.08
N GLY A 45 -5.99 -49.31 -38.89
CA GLY A 45 -6.92 -48.75 -39.86
C GLY A 45 -6.21 -48.21 -41.11
N GLY A 46 -6.95 -47.62 -42.04
CA GLY A 46 -6.41 -46.89 -43.19
C GLY A 46 -5.62 -45.64 -42.80
N SER A 47 -5.25 -44.82 -43.79
CA SER A 47 -4.73 -43.47 -43.52
C SER A 47 -5.78 -42.62 -42.79
N ILE A 48 -5.38 -41.54 -42.11
CA ILE A 48 -6.34 -40.62 -41.44
C ILE A 48 -7.43 -40.19 -42.42
N TYR A 49 -7.08 -39.88 -43.67
CA TYR A 49 -8.03 -39.50 -44.69
C TYR A 49 -9.03 -40.61 -45.05
N ASP A 50 -8.55 -41.84 -45.23
CA ASP A 50 -9.39 -42.99 -45.58
C ASP A 50 -10.34 -43.37 -44.43
N GLU A 51 -9.86 -43.28 -43.19
CA GLU A 51 -10.66 -43.54 -41.99
C GLU A 51 -11.76 -42.48 -41.78
N LEU A 52 -11.45 -41.20 -41.98
CA LEU A 52 -12.46 -40.13 -41.92
C LEU A 52 -13.56 -40.33 -42.97
N LYS A 53 -13.21 -40.78 -44.17
CA LYS A 53 -14.18 -41.14 -45.22
C LYS A 53 -15.01 -42.36 -44.84
N ALA A 54 -14.38 -43.41 -44.34
CA ALA A 54 -15.05 -44.64 -43.93
C ALA A 54 -16.07 -44.40 -42.80
N ARG A 55 -15.79 -43.43 -41.92
CA ARG A 55 -16.62 -43.06 -40.76
C ARG A 55 -17.58 -41.88 -40.99
N ASP A 56 -17.77 -41.47 -42.24
CA ASP A 56 -18.75 -40.46 -42.67
C ASP A 56 -18.51 -39.04 -42.09
N PHE A 57 -17.26 -38.59 -41.88
CA PHE A 57 -16.94 -37.21 -41.49
C PHE A 57 -16.93 -36.26 -42.72
N LYS A 58 -18.08 -36.07 -43.38
CA LYS A 58 -18.16 -35.41 -44.70
C LYS A 58 -17.61 -34.00 -44.71
N THR A 59 -17.95 -33.20 -43.69
CA THR A 59 -17.52 -31.80 -43.62
C THR A 59 -16.01 -31.69 -43.44
N VAL A 60 -15.41 -32.55 -42.61
CA VAL A 60 -13.96 -32.57 -42.38
C VAL A 60 -13.21 -33.05 -43.62
N VAL A 61 -13.69 -34.12 -44.27
CA VAL A 61 -13.12 -34.60 -45.53
C VAL A 61 -13.17 -33.49 -46.60
N LYS A 62 -14.28 -32.76 -46.69
CA LYS A 62 -14.42 -31.62 -47.60
C LYS A 62 -13.44 -30.48 -47.28
N LEU A 63 -13.21 -30.16 -46.00
CA LEU A 63 -12.15 -29.21 -45.59
C LEU A 63 -10.77 -29.67 -46.05
N VAL A 64 -10.45 -30.96 -45.89
CA VAL A 64 -9.16 -31.53 -46.30
C VAL A 64 -8.97 -31.44 -47.83
N ASP A 65 -10.02 -31.75 -48.59
CA ASP A 65 -10.00 -31.70 -50.05
C ASP A 65 -9.88 -30.25 -50.57
N ASP A 66 -10.72 -29.34 -50.08
CA ASP A 66 -10.72 -27.92 -50.50
C ASP A 66 -9.43 -27.18 -50.12
N LEU A 67 -8.69 -27.65 -49.12
CA LEU A 67 -7.40 -27.10 -48.69
C LEU A 67 -6.19 -27.86 -49.26
N GLU A 68 -6.42 -28.75 -50.23
CA GLU A 68 -5.39 -29.56 -50.90
C GLU A 68 -4.51 -30.36 -49.94
N TYR A 69 -5.08 -30.77 -48.80
CA TYR A 69 -4.37 -31.45 -47.72
C TYR A 69 -4.55 -32.99 -47.74
N SER A 70 -5.27 -33.51 -48.74
CA SER A 70 -5.58 -34.93 -48.92
C SER A 70 -4.32 -35.78 -49.05
N ASP A 71 -3.33 -35.36 -49.84
CA ASP A 71 -2.08 -36.11 -50.06
C ASP A 71 -1.26 -36.24 -48.76
N VAL A 72 -1.25 -35.20 -47.93
CA VAL A 72 -0.57 -35.21 -46.63
C VAL A 72 -1.23 -36.20 -45.67
N LEU A 73 -2.57 -36.17 -45.59
CA LEU A 73 -3.32 -37.07 -44.71
C LEU A 73 -3.50 -38.50 -45.27
N SER A 74 -3.13 -38.74 -46.54
CA SER A 74 -3.21 -40.07 -47.16
C SER A 74 -1.88 -40.81 -47.22
N ARG A 75 -0.73 -40.12 -47.23
CA ARG A 75 0.58 -40.74 -47.54
C ARG A 75 1.67 -40.54 -46.49
N THR A 76 1.97 -39.30 -46.12
CA THR A 76 3.21 -38.96 -45.42
C THR A 76 3.01 -37.82 -44.43
N GLY A 77 3.15 -38.15 -43.16
CA GLY A 77 3.13 -37.19 -42.06
C GLY A 77 2.48 -37.78 -40.83
N SER A 78 3.25 -37.95 -39.75
CA SER A 78 2.73 -38.25 -38.42
C SER A 78 1.89 -37.07 -37.94
N LYS A 79 0.56 -37.22 -37.94
CA LYS A 79 -0.39 -36.16 -37.53
C LYS A 79 -1.26 -36.60 -36.37
N THR A 80 -1.75 -35.61 -35.63
CA THR A 80 -2.83 -35.80 -34.66
C THR A 80 -3.93 -34.80 -34.99
N LEU A 81 -5.15 -35.28 -35.20
CA LEU A 81 -6.28 -34.46 -35.63
C LEU A 81 -7.41 -34.50 -34.60
N PHE A 82 -8.06 -33.37 -34.35
CA PHE A 82 -9.28 -33.32 -33.53
C PHE A 82 -10.46 -32.97 -34.41
N VAL A 83 -11.37 -33.92 -34.60
CA VAL A 83 -12.48 -33.82 -35.56
C VAL A 83 -13.81 -33.77 -34.85
N ALA A 84 -14.75 -33.01 -35.42
CA ALA A 84 -16.13 -32.97 -34.95
C ALA A 84 -17.04 -33.70 -35.96
N PRO A 85 -18.08 -34.41 -35.51
CA PRO A 85 -19.04 -35.06 -36.40
C PRO A 85 -19.87 -34.03 -37.18
N ASP A 86 -20.45 -34.42 -38.31
CA ASP A 86 -21.27 -33.51 -39.14
C ASP A 86 -22.46 -32.90 -38.38
N SER A 87 -23.00 -33.59 -37.37
CA SER A 87 -24.06 -33.04 -36.52
C SER A 87 -23.58 -31.84 -35.67
N ALA A 88 -22.30 -31.81 -35.29
CA ALA A 88 -21.69 -30.67 -34.62
C ALA A 88 -21.50 -29.51 -35.59
N TYR A 89 -21.08 -29.77 -36.82
CA TYR A 89 -21.02 -28.75 -37.88
C TYR A 89 -22.39 -28.15 -38.20
N ALA A 90 -23.45 -28.97 -38.24
CA ALA A 90 -24.82 -28.47 -38.42
C ALA A 90 -25.23 -27.51 -37.29
N ARG A 91 -24.88 -27.81 -36.03
CA ARG A 91 -25.10 -26.89 -34.90
C ARG A 91 -24.27 -25.62 -35.04
N PHE A 92 -22.98 -25.76 -35.37
CA PHE A 92 -22.07 -24.63 -35.57
C PHE A 92 -22.60 -23.66 -36.64
N PHE A 93 -23.00 -24.15 -37.81
CA PHE A 93 -23.56 -23.30 -38.87
C PHE A 93 -24.88 -22.63 -38.47
N ALA A 94 -25.65 -23.21 -37.56
CA ALA A 94 -26.89 -22.59 -37.07
C ALA A 94 -26.62 -21.43 -36.11
N THR A 95 -25.50 -21.43 -35.39
CA THR A 95 -25.23 -20.49 -34.27
C THR A 95 -24.02 -19.58 -34.47
N THR A 96 -23.19 -19.80 -35.50
CA THR A 96 -21.96 -19.01 -35.70
C THR A 96 -22.24 -17.56 -36.10
N ASP A 97 -21.41 -16.65 -35.58
CA ASP A 97 -21.38 -15.22 -35.92
C ASP A 97 -20.45 -14.91 -37.09
N TRP A 98 -19.88 -15.94 -37.72
CA TRP A 98 -19.03 -15.77 -38.89
C TRP A 98 -19.82 -15.22 -40.07
N VAL A 99 -19.18 -14.36 -40.87
CA VAL A 99 -19.74 -13.78 -42.08
C VAL A 99 -18.98 -14.24 -43.32
N ASP A 100 -19.68 -14.35 -44.44
CA ASP A 100 -19.08 -14.64 -45.74
C ASP A 100 -18.41 -13.39 -46.34
N ALA A 101 -17.84 -13.51 -47.54
CA ALA A 101 -17.17 -12.40 -48.23
C ALA A 101 -18.07 -11.19 -48.53
N SER A 102 -19.40 -11.35 -48.47
CA SER A 102 -20.38 -10.28 -48.66
C SER A 102 -20.83 -9.63 -47.35
N GLY A 103 -20.37 -10.13 -46.20
CA GLY A 103 -20.82 -9.70 -44.88
C GLY A 103 -22.11 -10.39 -44.42
N SER A 104 -22.60 -11.41 -45.12
CA SER A 104 -23.80 -12.16 -44.72
C SER A 104 -23.43 -13.28 -43.75
N PRO A 105 -24.28 -13.64 -42.76
CA PRO A 105 -23.95 -14.73 -41.84
C PRO A 105 -23.74 -16.08 -42.54
N VAL A 106 -22.70 -16.81 -42.15
CA VAL A 106 -22.38 -18.15 -42.64
C VAL A 106 -23.38 -19.15 -42.06
N ARG A 107 -24.13 -19.84 -42.91
CA ARG A 107 -25.14 -20.85 -42.54
C ARG A 107 -24.95 -22.20 -43.24
N SER A 108 -23.98 -22.30 -44.15
CA SER A 108 -23.55 -23.56 -44.75
C SER A 108 -22.05 -23.55 -45.03
N TYR A 109 -21.51 -24.73 -45.34
CA TYR A 109 -20.10 -24.92 -45.68
C TYR A 109 -19.66 -24.06 -46.88
N GLU A 110 -20.50 -23.95 -47.90
CA GLU A 110 -20.21 -23.28 -49.17
C GLU A 110 -20.02 -21.77 -49.01
N GLN A 111 -20.54 -21.20 -47.92
CA GLN A 111 -20.38 -19.78 -47.59
C GLN A 111 -19.07 -19.48 -46.85
N LEU A 112 -18.32 -20.50 -46.42
CA LEU A 112 -17.03 -20.31 -45.74
C LEU A 112 -15.99 -19.74 -46.71
N THR A 113 -15.29 -18.69 -46.27
CA THR A 113 -14.11 -18.18 -46.97
C THR A 113 -12.94 -19.15 -46.85
N LEU A 114 -11.92 -19.00 -47.71
CA LEU A 114 -10.72 -19.84 -47.64
C LEU A 114 -10.02 -19.73 -46.27
N SER A 115 -9.91 -18.52 -45.71
CA SER A 115 -9.32 -18.29 -44.39
C SER A 115 -10.12 -18.97 -43.28
N GLN A 116 -11.46 -18.92 -43.35
CA GLN A 116 -12.35 -19.61 -42.40
C GLN A 116 -12.19 -21.14 -42.46
N LYS A 117 -12.05 -21.71 -43.66
CA LYS A 117 -11.77 -23.16 -43.82
C LYS A 117 -10.41 -23.52 -43.20
N ARG A 118 -9.38 -22.70 -43.41
CA ARG A 118 -8.04 -22.91 -42.83
C ARG A 118 -8.08 -22.86 -41.30
N ILE A 119 -8.82 -21.92 -40.72
CA ILE A 119 -9.05 -21.85 -39.27
C ILE A 119 -9.70 -23.15 -38.75
N LEU A 120 -10.70 -23.70 -39.44
CA LEU A 120 -11.40 -24.91 -39.00
C LEU A 120 -10.54 -26.18 -39.06
N LEU A 121 -9.59 -26.29 -40.00
CA LEU A 121 -8.75 -27.48 -40.15
C LEU A 121 -7.41 -27.36 -39.40
N TYR A 122 -6.67 -26.26 -39.60
CA TYR A 122 -5.29 -26.18 -39.14
C TYR A 122 -5.14 -25.92 -37.63
N ASN A 123 -6.14 -25.30 -36.99
CA ASN A 123 -6.16 -25.13 -35.53
C ASN A 123 -6.38 -26.43 -34.75
N VAL A 124 -6.92 -27.45 -35.40
CA VAL A 124 -7.19 -28.76 -34.78
C VAL A 124 -6.20 -29.84 -35.23
N LEU A 125 -5.15 -29.45 -35.96
CA LEU A 125 -4.17 -30.36 -36.53
C LEU A 125 -2.78 -30.13 -35.90
N LEU A 126 -2.24 -31.17 -35.29
CA LEU A 126 -0.87 -31.19 -34.74
C LEU A 126 0.07 -31.90 -35.70
N ASN A 127 1.30 -31.40 -35.77
CA ASN A 127 2.33 -31.88 -36.71
C ASN A 127 3.13 -33.10 -36.24
N ASN A 128 2.66 -33.80 -35.20
CA ASN A 128 3.24 -35.03 -34.64
C ASN A 128 2.14 -36.09 -34.46
N ALA A 129 2.53 -37.37 -34.39
CA ALA A 129 1.64 -38.45 -33.97
C ALA A 129 1.75 -38.64 -32.45
N ASP A 130 0.92 -37.90 -31.71
CA ASP A 130 0.84 -37.92 -30.26
C ASP A 130 -0.51 -38.55 -29.88
N VAL A 131 -0.48 -39.60 -29.06
CA VAL A 131 -1.71 -40.04 -28.37
C VAL A 131 -2.10 -38.97 -27.34
N LEU A 132 -3.37 -38.93 -26.96
CA LEU A 132 -3.91 -37.88 -26.09
C LEU A 132 -3.14 -37.77 -24.77
N GLU A 133 -2.71 -38.89 -24.19
CA GLU A 133 -1.92 -38.96 -22.96
C GLU A 133 -0.49 -38.40 -23.12
N MET A 134 0.02 -38.20 -24.35
CA MET A 134 1.33 -37.57 -24.61
C MET A 134 1.25 -36.05 -24.70
N LEU A 135 0.07 -35.47 -24.90
CA LEU A 135 -0.12 -34.01 -25.02
C LEU A 135 0.25 -33.21 -23.77
N PRO A 136 0.18 -33.77 -22.54
CA PRO A 136 0.78 -33.13 -21.39
C PRO A 136 2.30 -33.08 -21.42
N TYR A 137 3.04 -33.79 -22.27
CA TYR A 137 4.50 -33.90 -22.15
C TYR A 137 5.27 -33.25 -23.31
N SER A 138 6.17 -32.32 -23.02
CA SER A 138 7.05 -31.73 -24.03
C SER A 138 7.72 -32.80 -24.92
N ALA A 139 8.02 -32.48 -26.18
CA ALA A 139 8.71 -33.41 -27.07
C ALA A 139 10.01 -33.94 -26.40
N GLY A 140 10.03 -35.23 -26.03
CA GLY A 140 11.11 -35.86 -25.25
C GLY A 140 10.80 -36.17 -23.77
N GLY A 141 9.59 -35.91 -23.26
CA GLY A 141 9.09 -36.44 -21.98
C GLY A 141 9.53 -35.70 -20.71
N GLY A 142 9.93 -34.43 -20.80
CA GLY A 142 10.62 -33.71 -19.72
C GLY A 142 9.81 -32.69 -18.92
N SER A 143 8.78 -32.05 -19.49
CA SER A 143 7.99 -31.02 -18.79
C SER A 143 6.52 -31.06 -19.15
N LEU A 144 5.67 -30.71 -18.19
CA LEU A 144 4.22 -30.70 -18.39
C LEU A 144 3.76 -29.46 -19.16
N THR A 145 3.03 -29.66 -20.25
CA THR A 145 2.49 -28.66 -21.15
C THR A 145 0.97 -28.64 -21.06
N MET A 146 0.37 -27.46 -21.20
CA MET A 146 -1.07 -27.26 -21.33
C MET A 146 -1.46 -26.71 -22.71
N ARG A 147 -0.48 -26.28 -23.51
CA ARG A 147 -0.68 -25.73 -24.85
C ARG A 147 0.24 -26.41 -25.88
N ARG A 148 -0.24 -26.51 -27.12
CA ARG A 148 0.46 -27.12 -28.26
C ARG A 148 0.42 -26.24 -29.49
N ASN A 149 1.54 -26.18 -30.21
CA ASN A 149 1.58 -25.55 -31.53
C ASN A 149 0.78 -26.40 -32.53
N THR A 150 -0.08 -25.75 -33.29
CA THR A 150 -0.90 -26.37 -34.32
C THR A 150 -0.28 -26.12 -35.70
N ALA A 151 -0.95 -26.56 -36.76
CA ALA A 151 -0.58 -26.18 -38.13
C ALA A 151 -1.08 -24.77 -38.51
N ALA A 152 -1.76 -24.06 -37.61
CA ALA A 152 -2.30 -22.73 -37.88
C ALA A 152 -1.19 -21.67 -38.07
N SER A 153 -1.48 -20.69 -38.91
CA SER A 153 -0.62 -19.53 -39.16
C SER A 153 -1.33 -18.24 -38.75
N SER A 154 -0.57 -17.24 -38.28
CA SER A 154 -1.10 -15.90 -38.01
C SER A 154 -1.67 -15.23 -39.27
N LEU A 155 -1.25 -15.66 -40.45
CA LEU A 155 -1.77 -15.23 -41.74
C LEU A 155 -3.29 -15.39 -41.88
N ASP A 156 -3.82 -16.48 -41.30
CA ASP A 156 -5.24 -16.83 -41.40
C ASP A 156 -6.13 -15.91 -40.55
N SER A 157 -5.52 -15.10 -39.66
CA SER A 157 -6.20 -14.13 -38.79
C SER A 157 -6.23 -12.70 -39.35
N VAL A 158 -5.55 -12.43 -40.47
CA VAL A 158 -5.50 -11.10 -41.07
C VAL A 158 -6.86 -10.75 -41.69
N LYS A 159 -7.44 -9.64 -41.24
CA LYS A 159 -8.66 -9.07 -41.83
C LYS A 159 -8.50 -7.59 -42.15
N TYR A 160 -9.38 -7.06 -42.98
CA TYR A 160 -9.51 -5.62 -43.19
C TYR A 160 -10.33 -4.99 -42.06
N TRP A 161 -9.77 -3.98 -41.40
CA TRP A 161 -10.40 -3.20 -40.35
C TRP A 161 -10.78 -1.83 -40.90
N GLN A 162 -12.05 -1.46 -40.78
CA GLN A 162 -12.51 -0.13 -41.17
C GLN A 162 -12.04 0.93 -40.17
N TRP A 163 -11.89 2.17 -40.64
CA TRP A 163 -11.38 3.30 -39.84
C TRP A 163 -12.14 3.53 -38.52
N ASN A 164 -13.43 3.20 -38.47
CA ASN A 164 -14.31 3.35 -37.31
C ASN A 164 -14.31 2.13 -36.37
N GLU A 165 -13.65 1.04 -36.74
CA GLU A 165 -13.45 -0.16 -35.91
C GLU A 165 -12.12 -0.12 -35.13
N LEU A 166 -11.24 0.81 -35.50
CA LEU A 166 -9.92 0.97 -34.88
C LEU A 166 -10.01 1.70 -33.53
N PRO A 167 -9.09 1.43 -32.59
CA PRO A 167 -9.03 2.15 -31.33
C PRO A 167 -8.96 3.66 -31.55
N ASN A 168 -9.78 4.39 -30.80
CA ASN A 168 -9.81 5.85 -30.82
C ASN A 168 -9.48 6.39 -29.43
N ASN A 169 -8.33 7.02 -29.28
CA ASN A 169 -7.96 7.66 -28.02
C ASN A 169 -8.58 9.06 -27.99
N LEU A 170 -9.36 9.39 -26.95
CA LEU A 170 -10.04 10.68 -26.77
C LEU A 170 -9.40 11.56 -25.68
N ASN A 171 -8.23 11.19 -25.17
CA ASN A 171 -7.51 12.02 -24.20
C ASN A 171 -7.29 13.41 -24.80
N GLU A 172 -7.29 14.45 -23.98
CA GLU A 172 -6.93 15.78 -24.44
C GLU A 172 -5.81 16.30 -23.55
N PRO A 173 -4.67 16.72 -24.12
CA PRO A 173 -3.57 17.24 -23.32
C PRO A 173 -4.03 18.41 -22.43
N SER A 174 -3.56 18.43 -21.19
CA SER A 174 -3.76 19.52 -20.24
C SER A 174 -2.61 20.53 -20.39
N GLU A 175 -2.89 21.83 -20.25
CA GLU A 175 -1.83 22.87 -20.16
C GLU A 175 -1.02 22.74 -18.87
N ASP A 176 -1.59 22.12 -17.83
CA ASP A 176 -1.00 21.97 -16.48
C ASP A 176 -0.21 20.67 -16.28
N ASP A 177 -0.33 19.69 -17.17
CA ASP A 177 0.39 18.42 -17.06
C ASP A 177 1.74 18.50 -17.77
N ALA A 178 2.83 18.49 -16.99
CA ALA A 178 4.21 18.47 -17.51
C ALA A 178 4.51 17.27 -18.43
N THR A 179 3.62 16.28 -18.49
CA THR A 179 3.60 15.18 -19.45
C THR A 179 2.61 15.53 -20.57
N GLY A 180 3.09 16.10 -21.68
CA GLY A 180 2.26 16.31 -22.88
C GLY A 180 1.46 15.05 -23.18
N GLY A 181 0.13 15.17 -23.29
CA GLY A 181 -0.86 14.09 -23.20
C GLY A 181 -0.64 12.86 -24.09
N ASP A 182 -1.56 11.90 -24.05
CA ASP A 182 -1.36 10.57 -24.64
C ASP A 182 -0.86 10.62 -26.09
N ILE A 183 0.16 9.80 -26.39
CA ILE A 183 0.63 9.59 -27.76
C ILE A 183 -0.48 8.93 -28.58
N ARG A 184 -0.86 9.57 -29.70
CA ARG A 184 -1.93 9.12 -30.59
C ARG A 184 -1.47 8.18 -31.70
N PHE A 185 -1.27 6.91 -31.37
CA PHE A 185 -0.78 5.93 -32.36
C PHE A 185 -1.78 5.61 -33.49
N TRP A 186 -3.08 5.71 -33.23
CA TRP A 186 -4.13 5.28 -34.17
C TRP A 186 -4.67 6.41 -35.07
N ASP A 187 -4.47 7.68 -34.71
CA ASP A 187 -5.07 8.84 -35.41
C ASP A 187 -4.77 8.89 -36.90
N ALA A 188 -3.63 8.34 -37.33
CA ALA A 188 -3.28 8.27 -38.74
C ALA A 188 -4.26 7.38 -39.54
N TYR A 189 -4.98 6.47 -38.88
CA TYR A 189 -5.80 5.41 -39.49
C TYR A 189 -7.31 5.54 -39.20
N THR A 190 -7.71 6.36 -38.24
CA THR A 190 -9.11 6.54 -37.80
C THR A 190 -9.89 7.60 -38.59
N ASN A 191 -9.42 7.98 -39.79
CA ASN A 191 -10.11 8.95 -40.64
C ASN A 191 -10.83 8.27 -41.82
N GLN A 192 -12.08 8.66 -42.06
CA GLN A 192 -12.91 8.16 -43.17
C GLN A 192 -12.20 8.23 -44.54
N GLY A 193 -11.40 9.26 -44.80
CA GLY A 193 -10.67 9.41 -46.07
C GLY A 193 -9.59 8.35 -46.31
N ARG A 194 -9.14 7.64 -45.26
CA ARG A 194 -8.18 6.54 -45.36
C ARG A 194 -8.84 5.16 -45.49
N GLY A 195 -10.13 5.05 -45.14
CA GLY A 195 -10.91 3.81 -45.27
C GLY A 195 -10.65 2.78 -44.17
N GLY A 196 -9.40 2.37 -43.95
CA GLY A 196 -9.05 1.27 -43.03
C GLY A 196 -7.64 0.72 -43.24
N ILE A 197 -7.34 -0.43 -42.61
CA ILE A 197 -6.07 -1.16 -42.73
C ILE A 197 -6.26 -2.69 -42.72
N TYR A 198 -5.37 -3.43 -43.39
CA TYR A 198 -5.24 -4.87 -43.15
C TYR A 198 -4.42 -5.11 -41.89
N MET A 199 -4.97 -5.85 -40.93
CA MET A 199 -4.32 -6.05 -39.64
C MET A 199 -4.62 -7.42 -39.03
N ALA A 200 -3.58 -8.07 -38.51
CA ALA A 200 -3.70 -9.19 -37.58
C ALA A 200 -3.81 -8.68 -36.14
N LEU A 201 -4.62 -9.37 -35.33
CA LEU A 201 -4.72 -9.10 -33.90
C LEU A 201 -3.44 -9.50 -33.14
N ASP A 202 -2.64 -10.38 -33.73
CA ASP A 202 -1.31 -10.80 -33.28
C ASP A 202 -0.59 -11.50 -34.45
N ALA A 203 0.72 -11.30 -34.60
CA ALA A 203 1.50 -11.93 -35.65
C ALA A 203 2.06 -13.32 -35.27
N THR A 204 1.81 -13.82 -34.06
CA THR A 204 2.22 -15.16 -33.63
C THR A 204 1.13 -16.22 -33.82
N ALA A 205 1.53 -17.49 -33.94
CA ALA A 205 0.60 -18.57 -34.24
C ALA A 205 -0.30 -18.88 -33.04
N PRO A 206 -1.61 -19.10 -33.24
CA PRO A 206 -2.49 -19.51 -32.17
C PRO A 206 -2.13 -20.93 -31.68
N MET A 207 -2.12 -21.11 -30.36
CA MET A 207 -1.82 -22.41 -29.74
C MET A 207 -3.09 -23.14 -29.31
N MET A 208 -3.15 -24.45 -29.53
CA MET A 208 -4.19 -25.34 -29.01
C MET A 208 -4.02 -25.52 -27.51
N LEU A 209 -5.08 -25.32 -26.74
CA LEU A 209 -5.08 -25.57 -25.30
C LEU A 209 -5.84 -26.85 -24.96
N HIS A 210 -5.32 -27.59 -23.99
CA HIS A 210 -5.99 -28.79 -23.48
C HIS A 210 -6.05 -28.83 -21.95
N PHE A 211 -7.13 -29.40 -21.42
CA PHE A 211 -7.26 -29.80 -20.03
C PHE A 211 -7.22 -31.33 -19.95
N ILE A 212 -6.13 -31.85 -19.38
CA ILE A 212 -5.87 -33.28 -19.23
C ILE A 212 -5.47 -33.57 -17.79
N GLU A 213 -6.03 -34.65 -17.25
CA GLU A 213 -5.90 -35.08 -15.85
C GLU A 213 -4.47 -35.01 -15.29
N ASP A 214 -3.47 -35.51 -16.02
CA ASP A 214 -2.09 -35.57 -15.52
C ASP A 214 -1.44 -34.19 -15.38
N GLN A 215 -1.72 -33.29 -16.32
CA GLN A 215 -1.28 -31.90 -16.24
C GLN A 215 -1.99 -31.15 -15.12
N MET A 216 -3.31 -31.37 -14.98
CA MET A 216 -4.12 -30.73 -13.94
C MET A 216 -3.67 -31.17 -12.53
N LYS A 217 -3.38 -32.45 -12.34
CA LYS A 217 -2.92 -33.01 -11.05
C LYS A 217 -1.60 -32.44 -10.59
N GLU A 218 -0.61 -32.29 -11.47
CA GLU A 218 0.68 -31.70 -11.07
C GLU A 218 0.54 -30.24 -10.66
N LYS A 219 -0.42 -29.53 -11.25
CA LYS A 219 -0.63 -28.09 -11.03
C LYS A 219 -1.71 -27.78 -10.01
N ASP A 220 -2.21 -28.80 -9.30
CA ASP A 220 -3.29 -28.68 -8.32
C ASP A 220 -4.57 -28.01 -8.89
N ILE A 221 -4.92 -28.34 -10.13
CA ILE A 221 -6.16 -27.86 -10.79
C ILE A 221 -7.26 -28.90 -10.60
N THR A 222 -8.40 -28.46 -10.08
CA THR A 222 -9.56 -29.32 -9.83
C THR A 222 -10.51 -29.38 -11.05
N HIS A 223 -11.39 -30.38 -11.09
CA HIS A 223 -12.43 -30.45 -12.14
C HIS A 223 -13.43 -29.29 -12.02
N ASP A 224 -13.68 -28.85 -10.79
CA ASP A 224 -14.55 -27.72 -10.48
C ASP A 224 -13.94 -26.37 -10.93
N ASP A 225 -12.62 -26.22 -10.91
CA ASP A 225 -11.94 -25.07 -11.52
C ASP A 225 -12.22 -25.00 -13.02
N VAL A 226 -11.99 -26.11 -13.72
CA VAL A 226 -12.23 -26.21 -15.17
C VAL A 226 -13.71 -26.00 -15.49
N SER A 227 -14.61 -26.55 -14.68
CA SER A 227 -16.06 -26.35 -14.84
C SER A 227 -16.43 -24.88 -14.72
N PHE A 228 -15.88 -24.17 -13.75
CA PHE A 228 -16.12 -22.74 -13.57
C PHE A 228 -15.59 -21.92 -14.75
N ILE A 229 -14.35 -22.17 -15.18
CA ILE A 229 -13.69 -21.43 -16.27
C ILE A 229 -14.38 -21.65 -17.62
N LEU A 230 -14.81 -22.89 -17.91
CA LEU A 230 -15.52 -23.23 -19.14
C LEU A 230 -17.02 -22.96 -19.07
N GLY A 231 -17.53 -22.51 -17.92
CA GLY A 231 -18.96 -22.23 -17.72
C GLY A 231 -19.85 -23.47 -17.75
N LEU A 232 -19.31 -24.66 -17.41
CA LEU A 232 -20.07 -25.91 -17.35
C LEU A 232 -20.99 -25.90 -16.12
N ARG A 233 -22.29 -26.12 -16.32
CA ARG A 233 -23.33 -26.05 -15.26
C ARG A 233 -24.27 -27.25 -15.33
N GLY A 234 -24.94 -27.55 -14.22
CA GLY A 234 -25.92 -28.64 -14.14
C GLY A 234 -25.28 -29.99 -14.48
N ASP A 235 -25.92 -30.75 -15.37
CA ASP A 235 -25.47 -32.09 -15.77
C ASP A 235 -24.15 -32.07 -16.56
N ASP A 236 -23.77 -30.94 -17.15
CA ASP A 236 -22.51 -30.78 -17.88
C ASP A 236 -21.30 -30.54 -16.97
N ALA A 237 -21.53 -30.16 -15.71
CA ALA A 237 -20.47 -29.88 -14.73
C ALA A 237 -19.51 -31.08 -14.59
N TRP A 238 -18.22 -30.80 -14.57
CA TRP A 238 -17.20 -31.81 -14.31
C TRP A 238 -16.97 -31.89 -12.80
N LEU A 239 -17.62 -32.88 -12.19
CA LEU A 239 -17.56 -33.08 -10.75
C LEU A 239 -16.19 -33.57 -10.29
N ASN A 240 -15.72 -33.11 -9.14
CA ASN A 240 -14.49 -33.59 -8.53
C ASN A 240 -14.56 -35.08 -8.16
N GLY A 241 -13.42 -35.77 -8.24
CA GLY A 241 -13.29 -37.18 -7.85
C GLY A 241 -13.84 -38.18 -8.87
N SER A 242 -14.04 -39.42 -8.44
CA SER A 242 -14.43 -40.53 -9.32
C SER A 242 -15.78 -40.35 -10.02
N ALA A 243 -16.68 -39.54 -9.43
CA ALA A 243 -17.99 -39.24 -10.00
C ALA A 243 -17.91 -38.43 -11.31
N GLY A 244 -16.89 -37.59 -11.49
CA GLY A 244 -16.69 -36.82 -12.72
C GLY A 244 -16.11 -37.62 -13.88
N GLY A 245 -15.43 -38.72 -13.57
CA GLY A 245 -14.66 -39.52 -14.53
C GLY A 245 -13.46 -38.79 -15.12
N LYS A 246 -12.67 -39.50 -15.94
CA LYS A 246 -11.62 -38.88 -16.77
C LYS A 246 -12.27 -38.21 -17.97
N ARG A 247 -12.23 -36.88 -18.03
CA ARG A 247 -12.64 -36.09 -19.22
C ARG A 247 -11.41 -35.36 -19.74
N THR A 248 -11.39 -35.14 -21.05
CA THR A 248 -10.40 -34.29 -21.70
C THR A 248 -11.12 -33.21 -22.49
N TYR A 249 -10.65 -31.98 -22.37
CA TYR A 249 -11.16 -30.86 -23.14
C TYR A 249 -10.06 -30.28 -24.02
N ILE A 250 -10.41 -29.97 -25.26
CA ILE A 250 -9.63 -29.13 -26.16
C ILE A 250 -10.39 -27.80 -26.25
N TYR A 251 -9.81 -26.74 -25.68
CA TYR A 251 -10.56 -25.54 -25.31
C TYR A 251 -11.83 -25.89 -24.49
N ASP A 252 -13.01 -25.62 -25.03
CA ASP A 252 -14.30 -25.94 -24.41
C ASP A 252 -14.96 -27.22 -24.98
N ALA A 253 -14.33 -27.88 -25.96
CA ALA A 253 -14.85 -29.08 -26.62
C ALA A 253 -14.37 -30.36 -25.93
N ARG A 254 -15.31 -31.24 -25.58
CA ARG A 254 -15.02 -32.49 -24.90
C ARG A 254 -14.60 -33.55 -25.91
N VAL A 255 -13.53 -34.27 -25.61
CA VAL A 255 -13.15 -35.48 -26.36
C VAL A 255 -14.11 -36.61 -25.97
N ILE A 256 -14.86 -37.13 -26.95
CA ILE A 256 -15.84 -38.22 -26.77
C ILE A 256 -15.31 -39.58 -27.25
N GLU A 257 -14.32 -39.59 -28.14
CA GLU A 257 -13.61 -40.79 -28.59
C GLU A 257 -12.13 -40.43 -28.74
N GLN A 258 -11.26 -41.21 -28.09
CA GLN A 258 -9.84 -40.92 -27.97
C GLN A 258 -9.01 -41.84 -28.87
N ASP A 259 -7.93 -41.30 -29.44
CA ASP A 259 -6.82 -42.04 -30.08
C ASP A 259 -7.23 -43.07 -31.15
N VAL A 260 -8.11 -42.68 -32.07
CA VAL A 260 -8.43 -43.51 -33.23
C VAL A 260 -7.16 -43.67 -34.06
N THR A 261 -6.67 -44.91 -34.14
CA THR A 261 -5.35 -45.23 -34.71
C THR A 261 -5.43 -45.38 -36.23
N CYS A 262 -4.55 -44.67 -36.95
CA CYS A 262 -4.43 -44.67 -38.40
C CYS A 262 -2.98 -44.94 -38.84
N LEU A 263 -2.76 -45.32 -40.10
CA LEU A 263 -1.43 -45.60 -40.66
C LEU A 263 -0.41 -44.46 -40.48
N ASN A 264 -0.88 -43.20 -40.48
CA ASN A 264 -0.07 -42.00 -40.40
C ASN A 264 -0.36 -41.13 -39.16
N GLY A 265 -0.96 -41.68 -38.11
CA GLY A 265 -1.13 -40.98 -36.84
C GLY A 265 -2.45 -41.29 -36.14
N TYR A 266 -3.00 -40.28 -35.45
CA TYR A 266 -4.20 -40.43 -34.63
C TYR A 266 -5.24 -39.36 -34.95
N PHE A 267 -6.52 -39.67 -34.75
CA PHE A 267 -7.52 -38.62 -34.58
C PHE A 267 -8.42 -38.87 -33.36
N ASN A 268 -8.91 -37.77 -32.81
CA ASN A 268 -9.79 -37.72 -31.65
C ASN A 268 -11.12 -37.11 -32.07
N VAL A 269 -12.23 -37.66 -31.59
CA VAL A 269 -13.57 -37.14 -31.91
C VAL A 269 -14.05 -36.23 -30.78
N LEU A 270 -14.51 -35.03 -31.14
CA LEU A 270 -15.03 -34.01 -30.25
C LEU A 270 -16.56 -33.94 -30.30
N ASP A 271 -17.18 -33.45 -29.24
CA ASP A 271 -18.63 -33.22 -29.15
C ASP A 271 -19.12 -31.98 -29.94
N LYS A 272 -18.23 -31.01 -30.19
CA LYS A 272 -18.50 -29.79 -30.97
C LYS A 272 -17.33 -29.38 -31.86
N VAL A 273 -17.61 -28.49 -32.81
CA VAL A 273 -16.62 -27.87 -33.69
C VAL A 273 -15.76 -26.92 -32.86
N VAL A 274 -14.43 -27.10 -32.91
CA VAL A 274 -13.49 -26.20 -32.25
C VAL A 274 -13.20 -25.01 -33.15
N VAL A 275 -13.36 -23.82 -32.59
CA VAL A 275 -12.85 -22.57 -33.13
C VAL A 275 -11.90 -21.98 -32.11
N THR A 276 -10.65 -21.75 -32.50
CA THR A 276 -9.66 -21.12 -31.62
C THR A 276 -10.18 -19.77 -31.13
N PRO A 277 -10.30 -19.57 -29.81
CA PRO A 277 -10.65 -18.27 -29.25
C PRO A 277 -9.62 -17.21 -29.65
N SER A 278 -10.04 -15.95 -29.71
CA SER A 278 -9.11 -14.83 -29.88
C SER A 278 -8.24 -14.63 -28.63
N ASN A 279 -7.23 -13.75 -28.73
CA ASN A 279 -6.43 -13.35 -27.57
C ASN A 279 -7.27 -12.58 -26.53
N MET A 280 -6.76 -12.48 -25.29
CA MET A 280 -7.47 -11.84 -24.17
C MET A 280 -7.91 -10.41 -24.50
N ALA A 281 -7.05 -9.64 -25.17
CA ALA A 281 -7.37 -8.27 -25.57
C ALA A 281 -8.62 -8.18 -26.45
N GLU A 282 -8.74 -9.05 -27.47
CA GLU A 282 -9.91 -9.06 -28.35
C GLU A 282 -11.16 -9.60 -27.65
N VAL A 283 -11.00 -10.61 -26.79
CA VAL A 283 -12.11 -11.14 -25.98
C VAL A 283 -12.66 -10.08 -25.03
N ILE A 284 -11.79 -9.29 -24.39
CA ILE A 284 -12.16 -8.12 -23.57
C ILE A 284 -12.90 -7.06 -24.40
N ARG A 285 -12.49 -6.84 -25.65
CA ARG A 285 -13.09 -5.82 -26.51
C ARG A 285 -14.48 -6.19 -27.02
N THR A 286 -14.75 -7.47 -27.25
CA THR A 286 -15.91 -7.92 -28.05
C THR A 286 -17.03 -8.59 -27.26
N ASN A 287 -16.81 -8.97 -25.99
CA ASN A 287 -17.80 -9.72 -25.21
C ASN A 287 -19.04 -8.90 -24.77
N GLY A 288 -18.99 -7.57 -24.92
CA GLY A 288 -20.12 -6.67 -24.69
C GLY A 288 -20.33 -6.20 -23.24
N SER A 289 -19.55 -6.69 -22.26
CA SER A 289 -19.70 -6.29 -20.85
C SER A 289 -18.45 -5.65 -20.22
N THR A 290 -17.38 -5.42 -20.99
CA THR A 290 -16.11 -4.84 -20.48
C THR A 290 -15.57 -3.75 -21.41
N ASN A 291 -16.46 -3.00 -22.06
CA ASN A 291 -16.12 -1.99 -23.05
C ASN A 291 -15.31 -0.83 -22.45
N LEU A 292 -15.67 -0.35 -21.25
CA LEU A 292 -14.97 0.74 -20.55
C LEU A 292 -13.53 0.34 -20.22
N PHE A 293 -13.34 -0.88 -19.71
CA PHE A 293 -12.00 -1.42 -19.46
C PHE A 293 -11.21 -1.59 -20.76
N SER A 294 -11.83 -2.10 -21.83
CA SER A 294 -11.19 -2.22 -23.13
C SER A 294 -10.70 -0.88 -23.68
N GLN A 295 -11.47 0.18 -23.52
CA GLN A 295 -11.10 1.54 -23.95
C GLN A 295 -9.86 2.04 -23.20
N MET A 296 -9.76 1.77 -21.90
CA MET A 296 -8.57 2.10 -21.10
C MET A 296 -7.35 1.27 -21.53
N LEU A 297 -7.53 -0.03 -21.76
CA LEU A 297 -6.48 -0.94 -22.22
C LEU A 297 -5.96 -0.56 -23.63
N ASP A 298 -6.85 -0.16 -24.53
CA ASP A 298 -6.51 0.20 -25.90
C ASP A 298 -5.64 1.47 -26.01
N ARG A 299 -5.56 2.29 -24.96
CA ARG A 299 -4.63 3.43 -24.89
C ARG A 299 -3.15 2.99 -24.87
N PHE A 300 -2.88 1.73 -24.56
CA PHE A 300 -1.55 1.10 -24.64
C PHE A 300 -1.33 0.34 -25.96
N SER A 301 -2.27 0.39 -26.90
CA SER A 301 -2.17 -0.35 -28.16
C SER A 301 -1.67 0.52 -29.31
N ALA A 302 -1.01 -0.10 -30.28
CA ALA A 302 -0.57 0.57 -31.51
C ALA A 302 -0.49 -0.39 -32.72
N PRO A 303 -0.66 0.11 -33.96
CA PRO A 303 -0.49 -0.69 -35.18
C PRO A 303 0.97 -0.71 -35.64
N TYR A 304 1.63 -1.86 -35.57
CA TYR A 304 3.00 -2.05 -36.05
C TYR A 304 2.99 -2.64 -37.45
N TYR A 305 3.76 -2.06 -38.37
CA TYR A 305 3.92 -2.61 -39.71
C TYR A 305 4.69 -3.93 -39.66
N ASN A 306 4.15 -4.99 -40.27
CA ASN A 306 4.81 -6.29 -40.33
C ASN A 306 5.14 -6.67 -41.78
N ALA A 307 6.42 -6.53 -42.14
CA ALA A 307 6.89 -6.77 -43.50
C ALA A 307 6.73 -8.24 -43.92
N SER A 308 7.05 -9.19 -43.02
CA SER A 308 6.98 -10.61 -43.33
C SER A 308 5.53 -11.05 -43.55
N LEU A 309 4.60 -10.60 -42.69
CA LEU A 309 3.19 -10.91 -42.83
C LEU A 309 2.60 -10.27 -44.10
N THR A 310 3.06 -9.07 -44.46
CA THR A 310 2.66 -8.40 -45.71
C THR A 310 3.06 -9.22 -46.94
N GLU A 311 4.31 -9.68 -47.02
CA GLU A 311 4.79 -10.50 -48.14
C GLU A 311 4.03 -11.83 -48.24
N GLN A 312 3.82 -12.50 -47.10
CA GLN A 312 3.09 -13.77 -47.05
C GLN A 312 1.61 -13.60 -47.43
N TYR A 313 0.96 -12.51 -47.02
CA TYR A 313 -0.45 -12.26 -47.34
C TYR A 313 -0.63 -11.93 -48.82
N LYS A 314 0.28 -11.13 -49.40
CA LYS A 314 0.29 -10.83 -50.84
C LYS A 314 0.52 -12.05 -51.72
N ALA A 315 1.14 -13.10 -51.19
CA ALA A 315 1.30 -14.36 -51.91
C ALA A 315 -0.01 -15.15 -52.07
N LEU A 316 -1.00 -14.90 -51.19
CA LEU A 316 -2.29 -15.61 -51.19
C LEU A 316 -3.48 -14.73 -51.60
N TYR A 317 -3.41 -13.42 -51.36
CA TYR A 317 -4.51 -12.47 -51.56
C TYR A 317 -4.02 -11.19 -52.24
N ASP A 318 -4.83 -10.62 -53.14
CA ASP A 318 -4.55 -9.34 -53.78
C ASP A 318 -5.05 -8.17 -52.91
N ILE A 319 -4.12 -7.48 -52.25
CA ILE A 319 -4.38 -6.25 -51.49
C ILE A 319 -3.77 -5.00 -52.17
N GLY A 320 -3.32 -5.11 -53.42
CA GLY A 320 -2.62 -4.05 -54.15
C GLY A 320 -1.35 -3.55 -53.44
N ASN A 321 -1.19 -2.22 -53.38
CA ASN A 321 -0.03 -1.57 -52.76
C ASN A 321 -0.16 -1.42 -51.23
N ASP A 322 -1.19 -1.99 -50.61
CA ASP A 322 -1.41 -1.89 -49.17
C ASP A 322 -0.42 -2.75 -48.37
N SER A 323 -0.43 -2.61 -47.05
CA SER A 323 0.45 -3.30 -46.09
C SER A 323 -0.36 -3.95 -44.98
N VAL A 324 0.20 -5.01 -44.40
CA VAL A 324 -0.39 -5.69 -43.24
C VAL A 324 0.29 -5.22 -41.96
N PHE A 325 -0.54 -4.84 -40.98
CA PHE A 325 -0.12 -4.44 -39.65
C PHE A 325 -0.41 -5.54 -38.63
N GLU A 326 0.22 -5.46 -37.47
CA GLU A 326 -0.13 -6.22 -36.28
C GLU A 326 -0.50 -5.25 -35.14
N LYS A 327 -1.57 -5.54 -34.42
CA LYS A 327 -1.91 -4.81 -33.19
C LYS A 327 -1.02 -5.30 -32.07
N ARG A 328 -0.31 -4.40 -31.40
CA ARG A 328 0.52 -4.75 -30.22
C ARG A 328 0.18 -3.85 -29.04
N TYR A 329 0.33 -4.39 -27.84
CA TYR A 329 0.19 -3.62 -26.60
C TYR A 329 1.56 -3.33 -25.99
N ILE A 330 1.83 -2.04 -25.79
CA ILE A 330 3.08 -1.51 -25.24
C ILE A 330 3.29 -2.03 -23.83
N SER A 331 4.29 -2.91 -23.68
CA SER A 331 4.46 -3.75 -22.50
C SER A 331 5.92 -4.16 -22.29
N SER A 332 6.25 -4.55 -21.06
CA SER A 332 7.57 -5.06 -20.68
C SER A 332 7.84 -6.48 -21.21
N ARG A 333 6.80 -7.23 -21.58
CA ARG A 333 6.90 -8.57 -22.17
C ARG A 333 5.95 -8.70 -23.36
N SER A 334 6.50 -8.73 -24.56
CA SER A 334 5.79 -8.98 -25.82
C SER A 334 6.64 -9.89 -26.72
N HIS A 335 6.11 -10.30 -27.87
CA HIS A 335 6.88 -11.06 -28.85
C HIS A 335 8.10 -10.25 -29.33
N GLY A 336 9.31 -10.82 -29.16
CA GLY A 336 10.57 -10.13 -29.46
C GLY A 336 11.14 -9.29 -28.32
N GLY A 337 10.54 -9.32 -27.12
CA GLY A 337 11.03 -8.63 -25.92
C GLY A 337 10.15 -7.45 -25.48
N ALA A 338 10.69 -6.60 -24.60
CA ALA A 338 10.02 -5.37 -24.18
C ALA A 338 9.86 -4.40 -25.36
N ILE A 339 8.71 -3.74 -25.46
CA ILE A 339 8.46 -2.76 -26.53
C ILE A 339 9.16 -1.45 -26.16
N SER A 340 10.22 -1.11 -26.90
CA SER A 340 11.01 0.13 -26.73
C SER A 340 10.85 1.14 -27.86
N GLU A 341 10.15 0.79 -28.94
CA GLU A 341 9.99 1.64 -30.12
C GLU A 341 8.51 1.86 -30.45
N ARG A 342 8.22 3.05 -30.99
CA ARG A 342 6.92 3.43 -31.54
C ARG A 342 6.72 2.80 -32.93
N PRO A 343 5.50 2.77 -33.48
CA PRO A 343 5.25 2.29 -34.85
C PRO A 343 6.06 2.98 -35.94
N ASP A 344 6.46 4.24 -35.73
CA ASP A 344 7.30 5.02 -36.66
C ASP A 344 8.81 4.77 -36.48
N ARG A 345 9.18 3.73 -35.70
CA ARG A 345 10.57 3.33 -35.36
C ARG A 345 11.35 4.39 -34.59
N LYS A 346 10.66 5.33 -33.94
CA LYS A 346 11.28 6.25 -32.98
C LYS A 346 11.27 5.65 -31.59
N ASP A 347 12.19 6.14 -30.75
CA ASP A 347 12.26 5.78 -29.35
C ASP A 347 10.93 6.07 -28.62
N LEU A 348 10.52 5.13 -27.77
CA LEU A 348 9.28 5.24 -27.02
C LEU A 348 9.36 6.33 -25.93
N GLY A 349 10.54 6.55 -25.36
CA GLY A 349 10.76 7.49 -24.26
C GLY A 349 10.17 6.99 -22.94
N SER A 350 9.70 7.91 -22.08
CA SER A 350 9.14 7.62 -20.75
C SER A 350 7.68 7.15 -20.78
N PHE A 351 7.31 6.28 -21.73
CA PHE A 351 5.93 5.79 -21.85
C PHE A 351 5.65 4.67 -20.82
N PRO A 352 4.50 4.68 -20.11
CA PRO A 352 4.14 3.62 -19.17
C PRO A 352 3.91 2.25 -19.85
N LEU A 353 4.51 1.17 -19.32
CA LEU A 353 4.45 -0.19 -19.91
C LEU A 353 3.51 -1.14 -19.15
N LEU A 354 2.67 -1.89 -19.85
CA LEU A 354 1.92 -2.99 -19.23
C LEU A 354 2.85 -4.15 -18.82
N SER A 355 2.45 -4.97 -17.83
CA SER A 355 3.24 -6.12 -17.35
C SER A 355 3.54 -7.16 -18.44
N PHE A 356 2.60 -7.36 -19.36
CA PHE A 356 2.74 -8.22 -20.55
C PHE A 356 1.78 -7.76 -21.66
N ASP A 357 1.96 -8.26 -22.87
CA ASP A 357 1.07 -8.00 -24.01
C ASP A 357 -0.15 -8.93 -23.99
N PRO A 358 -1.37 -8.45 -23.65
CA PRO A 358 -2.57 -9.29 -23.64
C PRO A 358 -3.03 -9.71 -25.04
N GLY A 359 -2.44 -9.15 -26.11
CA GLY A 359 -2.68 -9.56 -27.49
C GLY A 359 -1.83 -10.75 -27.95
N TRP A 360 -0.73 -11.08 -27.25
CA TRP A 360 0.27 -12.04 -27.72
C TRP A 360 -0.19 -13.51 -27.54
N ASN A 361 -0.47 -14.22 -28.64
CA ASN A 361 -0.96 -15.62 -28.62
C ASN A 361 0.05 -16.58 -27.98
N GLU A 362 1.32 -16.48 -28.40
CA GLU A 362 2.44 -17.29 -27.89
C GLU A 362 2.99 -16.81 -26.53
N TYR A 363 2.16 -16.15 -25.71
CA TYR A 363 2.55 -15.63 -24.41
C TYR A 363 3.46 -16.58 -23.61
N SER A 364 4.48 -16.04 -22.96
CA SER A 364 5.23 -16.73 -21.92
C SER A 364 5.44 -15.85 -20.70
N GLY A 365 5.24 -16.43 -19.50
CA GLY A 365 5.41 -15.74 -18.23
C GLY A 365 6.85 -15.37 -17.91
N SER A 366 7.84 -15.98 -18.54
CA SER A 366 9.24 -15.57 -18.39
C SER A 366 10.13 -16.12 -19.52
N ASN A 367 11.34 -15.57 -19.65
CA ASN A 367 12.32 -16.10 -20.60
C ASN A 367 12.77 -17.54 -20.29
N SER A 368 12.51 -18.04 -19.08
CA SER A 368 12.86 -19.40 -18.65
C SER A 368 11.69 -20.38 -18.71
N LEU A 369 10.46 -19.90 -18.86
CA LEU A 369 9.26 -20.72 -18.96
C LEU A 369 8.89 -20.89 -20.45
N PRO A 370 8.77 -22.12 -20.97
CA PRO A 370 8.26 -22.34 -22.32
C PRO A 370 6.78 -21.94 -22.43
N LYS A 371 6.39 -21.34 -23.56
CA LYS A 371 5.00 -20.94 -23.85
C LYS A 371 4.01 -22.11 -23.74
N GLU A 372 4.46 -23.34 -23.97
CA GLU A 372 3.62 -24.53 -23.88
C GLU A 372 3.17 -24.86 -22.44
N GLN A 373 3.84 -24.35 -21.40
CA GLN A 373 3.65 -24.79 -20.01
C GLN A 373 2.61 -24.01 -19.21
N ASP A 374 2.40 -22.74 -19.52
CA ASP A 374 1.50 -21.84 -18.78
C ASP A 374 0.94 -20.78 -19.72
N MET A 375 -0.04 -20.01 -19.26
CA MET A 375 -0.61 -18.84 -19.93
C MET A 375 -0.97 -17.76 -18.91
N ALA A 376 -1.46 -16.59 -19.33
CA ALA A 376 -1.78 -15.51 -18.40
C ALA A 376 -3.23 -15.57 -17.88
N ALA A 377 -3.54 -14.75 -16.88
CA ALA A 377 -4.91 -14.48 -16.44
C ALA A 377 -5.14 -12.97 -16.27
N MET A 378 -6.36 -12.50 -16.53
CA MET A 378 -6.76 -11.12 -16.28
C MET A 378 -8.07 -11.05 -15.51
N PHE A 379 -8.10 -10.19 -14.50
CA PHE A 379 -9.25 -9.90 -13.65
C PHE A 379 -9.92 -8.61 -14.13
N VAL A 380 -10.93 -8.71 -14.99
CA VAL A 380 -11.45 -7.56 -15.73
C VAL A 380 -12.80 -7.13 -15.18
N PRO A 381 -12.94 -5.93 -14.58
CA PRO A 381 -14.23 -5.44 -14.11
C PRO A 381 -15.22 -5.25 -15.26
N SER A 382 -16.50 -5.58 -15.02
CA SER A 382 -17.58 -5.28 -15.95
C SER A 382 -17.82 -3.77 -16.07
N ASP A 383 -18.53 -3.35 -17.12
CA ASP A 383 -18.90 -1.94 -17.32
C ASP A 383 -19.73 -1.43 -16.13
N ALA A 384 -20.62 -2.25 -15.59
CA ALA A 384 -21.39 -1.91 -14.38
C ALA A 384 -20.50 -1.73 -13.15
N ALA A 385 -19.49 -2.59 -12.98
CA ALA A 385 -18.52 -2.46 -11.90
C ALA A 385 -17.66 -1.18 -12.03
N MET A 386 -17.22 -0.86 -13.25
CA MET A 386 -16.45 0.36 -13.54
C MET A 386 -17.29 1.62 -13.29
N GLU A 387 -18.56 1.62 -13.69
CA GLU A 387 -19.49 2.72 -13.39
C GLU A 387 -19.65 2.93 -11.89
N GLU A 388 -19.91 1.87 -11.12
CA GLU A 388 -20.05 1.98 -9.67
C GLU A 388 -18.77 2.52 -9.01
N TYR A 389 -17.61 1.99 -9.42
CA TYR A 389 -16.32 2.39 -8.88
C TYR A 389 -15.99 3.87 -9.12
N PHE A 390 -16.20 4.37 -10.34
CA PHE A 390 -15.86 5.74 -10.69
C PHE A 390 -16.95 6.76 -10.35
N LEU A 391 -18.22 6.37 -10.28
CA LEU A 391 -19.30 7.30 -9.95
C LEU A 391 -19.56 7.37 -8.44
N ASN A 392 -19.45 6.24 -7.73
CA ASN A 392 -19.88 6.14 -6.33
C ASN A 392 -18.79 5.58 -5.39
N GLY A 393 -17.81 4.84 -5.90
CA GLY A 393 -16.78 4.17 -5.09
C GLY A 393 -15.44 4.89 -5.02
N GLY A 394 -14.38 4.14 -4.66
CA GLY A 394 -13.02 4.66 -4.47
C GLY A 394 -12.38 5.32 -5.70
N GLY A 395 -12.91 5.09 -6.90
CA GLY A 395 -12.46 5.72 -8.15
C GLY A 395 -13.00 7.13 -8.36
N ARG A 396 -13.98 7.57 -7.56
CA ARG A 396 -14.65 8.86 -7.75
C ARG A 396 -13.70 10.05 -7.69
N VAL A 397 -12.82 10.07 -6.71
CA VAL A 397 -11.82 11.14 -6.54
C VAL A 397 -10.86 11.22 -7.74
N LEU A 398 -10.51 10.05 -8.30
CA LEU A 398 -9.65 9.96 -9.46
C LEU A 398 -10.32 10.58 -10.69
N ILE A 399 -11.57 10.17 -10.98
CA ILE A 399 -12.26 10.67 -12.17
C ILE A 399 -12.64 12.15 -12.01
N GLU A 400 -13.05 12.62 -10.83
CA GLU A 400 -13.40 14.02 -10.59
C GLU A 400 -12.20 14.97 -10.80
N ARG A 401 -10.97 14.52 -10.51
CA ARG A 401 -9.76 15.33 -10.75
C ARG A 401 -9.48 15.53 -12.24
N PHE A 402 -9.54 14.44 -13.01
CA PHE A 402 -9.07 14.44 -14.39
C PHE A 402 -10.20 14.67 -15.41
N ALA A 403 -11.45 14.53 -14.99
CA ALA A 403 -12.61 14.77 -15.83
C ALA A 403 -12.57 16.18 -16.43
N LYS A 404 -12.81 16.24 -17.73
CA LYS A 404 -13.00 17.51 -18.45
C LYS A 404 -14.48 17.85 -18.60
N GLN A 405 -15.36 16.86 -18.55
CA GLN A 405 -16.80 17.04 -18.55
C GLN A 405 -17.34 16.82 -17.15
N THR A 406 -17.73 17.89 -16.48
CA THR A 406 -18.26 17.88 -15.11
C THR A 406 -19.72 18.37 -15.08
N PRO A 407 -20.59 17.83 -14.20
CA PRO A 407 -20.33 16.70 -13.30
C PRO A 407 -20.12 15.38 -14.06
N VAL A 408 -19.41 14.44 -13.45
CA VAL A 408 -19.20 13.10 -14.03
C VAL A 408 -20.52 12.33 -13.95
N THR A 409 -20.94 11.77 -15.07
CA THR A 409 -22.20 11.03 -15.26
C THR A 409 -21.91 9.74 -16.01
N ARG A 410 -22.86 8.79 -16.02
CA ARG A 410 -22.73 7.55 -16.79
C ARG A 410 -22.48 7.82 -18.28
N GLU A 411 -23.15 8.82 -18.84
CA GLU A 411 -23.10 9.17 -20.25
C GLU A 411 -21.73 9.74 -20.68
N ASN A 412 -21.05 10.48 -19.80
CA ASN A 412 -19.75 11.07 -20.09
C ASN A 412 -18.56 10.29 -19.49
N LEU A 413 -18.81 9.21 -18.75
CA LEU A 413 -17.78 8.43 -18.07
C LEU A 413 -16.72 7.91 -19.05
N SER A 414 -17.14 7.30 -20.16
CA SER A 414 -16.23 6.78 -21.20
C SER A 414 -15.25 7.86 -21.68
N TYR A 415 -15.73 9.08 -21.98
CA TYR A 415 -14.88 10.20 -22.37
C TYR A 415 -13.94 10.65 -21.25
N ASN A 416 -14.45 10.75 -20.01
CA ASN A 416 -13.66 11.19 -18.87
C ASN A 416 -12.56 10.17 -18.49
N LEU A 417 -12.77 8.87 -18.70
CA LEU A 417 -11.75 7.84 -18.46
C LEU A 417 -10.49 8.02 -19.32
N TYR A 418 -10.62 8.57 -20.54
CA TYR A 418 -9.46 8.92 -21.36
C TYR A 418 -8.63 10.05 -20.75
N GLN A 419 -9.23 10.89 -19.91
CA GLN A 419 -8.52 12.04 -19.35
C GLN A 419 -7.61 11.65 -18.18
N ILE A 420 -7.82 10.48 -17.56
CA ILE A 420 -6.94 9.97 -16.50
C ILE A 420 -5.53 9.72 -17.09
N PRO A 421 -4.44 10.23 -16.47
CA PRO A 421 -3.07 10.01 -16.92
C PRO A 421 -2.70 8.53 -17.09
N LEU A 422 -1.90 8.22 -18.12
CA LEU A 422 -1.53 6.83 -18.46
C LEU A 422 -0.80 6.09 -17.33
N ASN A 423 0.04 6.76 -16.54
CA ASN A 423 0.72 6.12 -15.42
C ASN A 423 -0.25 5.68 -14.31
N ILE A 424 -1.39 6.35 -14.18
CA ILE A 424 -2.44 5.96 -13.21
C ILE A 424 -3.22 4.76 -13.76
N VAL A 425 -3.61 4.84 -15.04
CA VAL A 425 -4.28 3.72 -15.72
C VAL A 425 -3.41 2.47 -15.75
N GLN A 426 -2.10 2.62 -15.99
CA GLN A 426 -1.14 1.53 -16.01
C GLN A 426 -1.14 0.74 -14.70
N ALA A 427 -1.10 1.42 -13.54
CA ALA A 427 -1.09 0.72 -12.26
C ALA A 427 -2.40 -0.04 -11.99
N LEU A 428 -3.55 0.57 -12.34
CA LEU A 428 -4.85 -0.10 -12.25
C LEU A 428 -4.90 -1.37 -13.11
N ILE A 429 -4.50 -1.27 -14.39
CA ILE A 429 -4.51 -2.41 -15.31
C ILE A 429 -3.51 -3.47 -14.87
N ASN A 430 -2.28 -3.10 -14.51
CA ASN A 430 -1.24 -4.05 -14.10
C ASN A 430 -1.60 -4.80 -12.81
N ASN A 431 -2.29 -4.17 -11.86
CA ASN A 431 -2.80 -4.86 -10.67
C ASN A 431 -3.74 -6.02 -11.03
N LEU A 432 -4.42 -5.92 -12.16
CA LEU A 432 -5.41 -6.89 -12.64
C LEU A 432 -4.84 -7.94 -13.61
N MET A 433 -3.57 -7.80 -14.00
CA MET A 433 -2.86 -8.70 -14.90
C MET A 433 -2.03 -9.70 -14.09
N LYS A 434 -2.30 -11.00 -14.23
CA LYS A 434 -1.56 -12.07 -13.55
C LYS A 434 -0.78 -12.91 -14.55
N ASP A 435 0.47 -13.17 -14.20
CA ASP A 435 1.44 -13.82 -15.08
C ASP A 435 1.16 -15.30 -15.34
N SER A 436 0.39 -15.94 -14.44
CA SER A 436 0.12 -17.37 -14.49
C SER A 436 -1.37 -17.63 -14.27
N PHE A 437 -1.97 -18.31 -15.24
CA PHE A 437 -3.29 -18.91 -15.14
C PHE A 437 -3.28 -20.06 -14.12
N LEU A 438 -2.23 -20.88 -14.13
CA LEU A 438 -2.10 -22.04 -13.24
C LEU A 438 -2.10 -21.64 -11.75
N GLU A 439 -1.60 -20.45 -11.42
CA GLU A 439 -1.64 -19.87 -10.06
C GLU A 439 -2.87 -18.98 -9.79
N SER A 440 -3.77 -18.82 -10.76
CA SER A 440 -4.96 -17.97 -10.68
C SER A 440 -6.27 -18.74 -10.85
N VAL A 441 -6.26 -20.06 -10.73
CA VAL A 441 -7.49 -20.88 -10.75
C VAL A 441 -8.32 -20.65 -9.47
N PRO A 442 -9.66 -20.81 -9.52
CA PRO A 442 -10.52 -20.52 -8.39
C PRO A 442 -10.11 -21.19 -7.07
N SER A 443 -9.70 -22.46 -7.09
CA SER A 443 -9.23 -23.19 -5.91
C SER A 443 -8.01 -22.57 -5.21
N LYS A 444 -7.27 -21.69 -5.89
CA LYS A 444 -6.08 -20.98 -5.39
C LYS A 444 -6.33 -19.49 -5.10
N TYR A 445 -7.58 -19.03 -5.06
CA TYR A 445 -7.90 -17.59 -4.96
C TYR A 445 -7.18 -16.83 -3.81
N LEU A 446 -6.92 -17.51 -2.69
CA LEU A 446 -6.22 -16.93 -1.51
C LEU A 446 -4.73 -16.65 -1.73
N THR A 447 -4.11 -17.22 -2.77
CA THR A 447 -2.68 -16.99 -3.08
C THR A 447 -2.47 -15.94 -4.16
N ILE A 448 -3.55 -15.42 -4.75
CA ILE A 448 -3.46 -14.37 -5.77
C ILE A 448 -3.12 -13.07 -5.05
N MET A 449 -1.98 -12.47 -5.40
CA MET A 449 -1.49 -11.25 -4.77
C MET A 449 -1.83 -10.00 -5.59
N ASN A 450 -2.03 -8.86 -4.92
CA ASN A 450 -2.17 -7.54 -5.53
C ASN A 450 -0.80 -6.86 -5.78
N ASP A 451 -0.83 -5.60 -6.23
CA ASP A 451 0.36 -4.78 -6.49
C ASP A 451 1.24 -4.52 -5.26
N ALA A 452 0.65 -4.57 -4.05
CA ALA A 452 1.35 -4.44 -2.77
C ALA A 452 1.84 -5.77 -2.17
N GLN A 453 1.70 -6.90 -2.89
CA GLN A 453 1.99 -8.26 -2.38
C GLN A 453 1.05 -8.73 -1.26
N ASP A 454 -0.10 -8.07 -1.07
CA ASP A 454 -1.16 -8.55 -0.20
C ASP A 454 -2.08 -9.51 -0.96
N GLN A 455 -2.81 -10.36 -0.24
CA GLN A 455 -3.85 -11.20 -0.83
C GLN A 455 -4.91 -10.32 -1.51
N MET A 456 -5.16 -10.55 -2.80
CA MET A 456 -6.15 -9.84 -3.61
C MET A 456 -7.59 -10.20 -3.24
N PHE A 457 -7.80 -11.42 -2.73
CA PHE A 457 -9.11 -11.94 -2.31
C PHE A 457 -9.02 -12.56 -0.90
N PRO A 458 -8.79 -11.75 0.14
CA PRO A 458 -8.54 -12.28 1.48
C PRO A 458 -9.81 -12.88 2.09
N ALA A 459 -9.68 -14.00 2.81
CA ALA A 459 -10.80 -14.66 3.49
C ALA A 459 -11.46 -13.81 4.60
N THR A 460 -10.81 -12.73 5.02
CA THR A 460 -11.35 -11.75 5.97
C THR A 460 -12.42 -10.85 5.33
N ASP A 461 -12.44 -10.72 3.99
CA ASP A 461 -13.52 -10.02 3.29
C ASP A 461 -14.75 -10.97 3.19
N PRO A 462 -15.95 -10.54 3.64
CA PRO A 462 -17.17 -11.33 3.54
C PRO A 462 -17.53 -11.80 2.12
N ASN A 463 -17.01 -11.16 1.08
CA ASN A 463 -17.23 -11.55 -0.32
C ASN A 463 -16.32 -12.69 -0.78
N TYR A 464 -15.27 -13.02 -0.02
CA TYR A 464 -14.30 -14.08 -0.34
C TYR A 464 -14.06 -15.02 0.83
N SER A 465 -14.97 -15.09 1.80
CA SER A 465 -14.77 -15.94 2.99
C SER A 465 -14.82 -17.43 2.67
N SER A 466 -15.39 -17.80 1.51
CA SER A 466 -15.34 -19.15 0.94
C SER A 466 -15.14 -19.13 -0.58
N LEU A 467 -14.79 -20.29 -1.15
CA LEU A 467 -14.65 -20.47 -2.60
C LEU A 467 -15.95 -20.16 -3.35
N GLU A 468 -17.10 -20.52 -2.78
CA GLU A 468 -18.42 -20.26 -3.36
C GLU A 468 -18.69 -18.76 -3.46
N GLN A 469 -18.42 -18.00 -2.40
CA GLN A 469 -18.59 -16.54 -2.40
C GLN A 469 -17.60 -15.85 -3.35
N TYR A 470 -16.35 -16.35 -3.40
CA TYR A 470 -15.38 -15.90 -4.38
C TYR A 470 -15.94 -16.05 -5.81
N LYS A 471 -16.52 -17.21 -6.14
CA LYS A 471 -17.12 -17.45 -7.46
C LYS A 471 -18.31 -16.52 -7.77
N GLU A 472 -19.08 -16.11 -6.76
CA GLU A 472 -20.17 -15.14 -6.90
C GLU A 472 -19.69 -13.72 -7.25
N SER A 473 -18.40 -13.43 -7.03
CA SER A 473 -17.79 -12.15 -7.40
C SER A 473 -17.50 -11.99 -8.90
N PHE A 474 -17.80 -13.03 -9.69
CA PHE A 474 -17.59 -13.04 -11.14
C PHE A 474 -18.91 -13.24 -11.88
N GLU A 475 -19.12 -12.43 -12.92
CA GLU A 475 -20.28 -12.59 -13.81
C GLU A 475 -20.09 -13.80 -14.73
N ARG A 476 -18.87 -13.98 -15.24
CA ARG A 476 -18.48 -15.06 -16.15
C ARG A 476 -16.95 -15.12 -16.32
N CYS A 477 -16.47 -16.26 -16.83
CA CYS A 477 -15.12 -16.40 -17.35
C CYS A 477 -15.16 -16.43 -18.87
N LEU A 478 -14.18 -15.79 -19.51
CA LEU A 478 -14.00 -15.82 -20.95
C LEU A 478 -12.67 -16.50 -21.26
N PHE A 479 -12.74 -17.54 -22.07
CA PHE A 479 -11.56 -18.28 -22.50
C PHE A 479 -10.89 -17.59 -23.69
N ALA A 480 -9.56 -17.46 -23.67
CA ALA A 480 -8.77 -16.84 -24.73
C ALA A 480 -7.58 -17.72 -25.15
N ASN A 481 -6.96 -17.43 -26.30
CA ASN A 481 -5.83 -18.23 -26.79
C ASN A 481 -4.60 -18.21 -25.85
N ASN A 482 -4.39 -17.07 -25.20
CA ASN A 482 -3.23 -16.78 -24.36
C ASN A 482 -3.56 -16.62 -22.88
N GLY A 483 -4.78 -16.97 -22.45
CA GLY A 483 -5.17 -16.85 -21.06
C GLY A 483 -6.66 -16.99 -20.77
N VAL A 484 -7.04 -16.66 -19.55
CA VAL A 484 -8.44 -16.58 -19.10
C VAL A 484 -8.73 -15.17 -18.59
N VAL A 485 -9.88 -14.64 -18.98
CA VAL A 485 -10.41 -13.36 -18.49
C VAL A 485 -11.54 -13.64 -17.51
N TYR A 486 -11.34 -13.29 -16.25
CA TYR A 486 -12.35 -13.35 -15.20
C TYR A 486 -13.11 -12.02 -15.17
N VAL A 487 -14.37 -12.01 -15.61
CA VAL A 487 -15.20 -10.79 -15.62
C VAL A 487 -15.77 -10.57 -14.23
N MET A 488 -15.31 -9.51 -13.56
CA MET A 488 -15.62 -9.21 -12.16
C MET A 488 -16.81 -8.27 -12.02
N ASN A 489 -17.58 -8.44 -10.95
CA ASN A 489 -18.67 -7.52 -10.58
C ASN A 489 -18.21 -6.30 -9.76
N ARG A 490 -16.89 -6.14 -9.57
CA ARG A 490 -16.28 -5.03 -8.83
C ARG A 490 -14.86 -4.73 -9.32
N VAL A 491 -14.36 -3.54 -9.02
CA VAL A 491 -12.99 -3.11 -9.35
C VAL A 491 -12.05 -3.41 -8.18
N MET A 492 -10.94 -4.12 -8.45
CA MET A 492 -9.87 -4.29 -7.47
C MET A 492 -8.85 -3.15 -7.58
N THR A 493 -8.88 -2.29 -6.58
CA THR A 493 -8.13 -1.04 -6.55
C THR A 493 -6.68 -1.29 -6.12
N PRO A 494 -5.67 -0.73 -6.82
CA PRO A 494 -4.29 -0.71 -6.36
C PRO A 494 -4.14 -0.11 -4.96
N ALA A 495 -3.16 -0.57 -4.18
CA ALA A 495 -2.96 -0.10 -2.80
C ALA A 495 -2.74 1.43 -2.70
N ASP A 496 -2.04 2.02 -3.67
CA ASP A 496 -1.82 3.46 -3.75
C ASP A 496 -3.12 4.27 -3.89
N TYR A 497 -4.21 3.64 -4.33
CA TYR A 497 -5.49 4.27 -4.65
C TYR A 497 -6.54 3.98 -3.58
N ALA A 498 -6.36 2.87 -2.87
CA ALA A 498 -7.21 2.44 -1.77
C ALA A 498 -6.86 3.07 -0.42
N SER A 499 -5.61 3.53 -0.23
CA SER A 499 -5.16 4.05 1.06
C SER A 499 -5.53 5.53 1.29
N VAL A 500 -5.47 5.97 2.55
CA VAL A 500 -5.67 7.37 2.98
C VAL A 500 -4.74 8.39 2.30
N ILE A 501 -3.65 7.95 1.66
CA ILE A 501 -2.79 8.83 0.88
C ILE A 501 -3.41 9.21 -0.47
N ALA A 502 -4.32 8.38 -1.01
CA ALA A 502 -4.88 8.53 -2.35
C ALA A 502 -5.46 9.92 -2.60
N PRO A 503 -6.32 10.51 -1.74
CA PRO A 503 -6.85 11.86 -1.97
C PRO A 503 -5.77 12.94 -2.04
N VAL A 504 -4.62 12.74 -1.39
CA VAL A 504 -3.47 13.67 -1.39
C VAL A 504 -2.65 13.56 -2.67
N LEU A 505 -2.49 12.34 -3.21
CA LEU A 505 -1.90 12.12 -4.53
C LEU A 505 -2.78 12.76 -5.63
N TYR A 506 -4.09 12.64 -5.38
CA TYR A 506 -5.29 13.15 -6.04
C TYR A 506 -5.38 14.68 -6.23
N SER A 507 -5.37 15.42 -5.14
CA SER A 507 -5.89 16.79 -5.17
C SER A 507 -4.93 17.80 -5.80
N ARG A 508 -5.48 18.72 -6.61
CA ARG A 508 -4.75 19.90 -7.12
C ARG A 508 -4.35 20.84 -5.99
N GLY A 509 -5.09 20.84 -4.88
CA GLY A 509 -4.86 21.72 -3.74
C GLY A 509 -4.03 21.10 -2.63
N THR A 510 -3.30 20.01 -2.86
CA THR A 510 -2.48 19.34 -1.83
C THR A 510 -1.08 18.94 -2.33
N GLN A 511 -0.55 19.63 -3.33
CA GLN A 511 0.75 19.33 -3.95
C GLN A 511 1.92 19.45 -2.96
N ILE A 512 1.83 20.38 -1.99
CA ILE A 512 2.85 20.54 -0.95
C ILE A 512 2.88 19.30 -0.06
N VAL A 513 1.73 18.87 0.47
CA VAL A 513 1.67 17.67 1.32
C VAL A 513 2.04 16.42 0.53
N ASN A 514 1.56 16.27 -0.71
CA ASN A 514 1.94 15.18 -1.61
C ASN A 514 3.47 15.07 -1.77
N ALA A 515 4.14 16.20 -2.04
CA ALA A 515 5.59 16.24 -2.16
C ALA A 515 6.32 15.83 -0.87
N VAL A 516 5.77 16.14 0.32
CA VAL A 516 6.30 15.66 1.60
C VAL A 516 6.10 14.15 1.75
N LEU A 517 4.91 13.63 1.45
CA LEU A 517 4.58 12.21 1.65
C LEU A 517 5.38 11.28 0.74
N ARG A 518 5.65 11.70 -0.50
CA ARG A 518 6.39 10.93 -1.52
C ARG A 518 7.88 11.25 -1.60
N ALA A 519 8.40 12.11 -0.74
CA ALA A 519 9.78 12.58 -0.81
C ALA A 519 10.82 11.44 -0.83
N ASP A 520 10.49 10.32 -0.17
CA ASP A 520 11.38 9.18 0.03
C ASP A 520 11.04 7.96 -0.87
N ASP A 521 10.02 8.03 -1.73
CA ASP A 521 9.48 6.86 -2.48
C ASP A 521 10.55 6.17 -3.34
N ASN A 522 11.45 6.95 -3.95
CA ASN A 522 12.51 6.43 -4.81
C ASN A 522 13.68 5.76 -4.05
N PHE A 523 13.66 5.75 -2.71
CA PHE A 523 14.75 5.25 -1.86
C PHE A 523 14.37 3.99 -1.07
N ILE A 524 13.21 3.39 -1.36
CA ILE A 524 12.68 2.23 -0.61
C ILE A 524 13.48 0.95 -0.90
N GLN A 525 13.93 0.75 -2.14
CA GLN A 525 14.60 -0.50 -2.55
C GLN A 525 16.13 -0.40 -2.48
N GLU A 526 16.70 0.79 -2.70
CA GLU A 526 18.15 1.03 -2.69
C GLU A 526 18.46 2.42 -2.07
N ASN A 527 19.58 2.53 -1.35
CA ASN A 527 20.09 3.79 -0.77
C ASN A 527 19.19 4.50 0.27
N TYR A 528 18.57 3.75 1.18
CA TYR A 528 17.73 4.24 2.28
C TYR A 528 18.31 5.44 3.05
N ASN A 529 19.62 5.46 3.32
CA ASN A 529 20.27 6.53 4.08
C ASN A 529 20.35 7.88 3.32
N SER A 530 20.07 7.88 2.01
CA SER A 530 20.14 9.07 1.16
C SER A 530 18.77 9.71 0.91
N ALA A 531 17.70 9.17 1.50
CA ALA A 531 16.36 9.72 1.36
C ALA A 531 16.29 11.17 1.93
N PRO A 532 15.58 12.10 1.27
CA PRO A 532 15.53 13.52 1.67
C PRO A 532 14.99 13.76 3.07
N LEU A 533 13.95 13.03 3.48
CA LEU A 533 13.28 13.18 4.77
C LEU A 533 13.57 12.02 5.72
N GLN A 534 13.86 10.82 5.20
CA GLN A 534 14.07 9.58 5.98
C GLN A 534 12.87 9.23 6.88
N LYS A 535 11.66 9.54 6.42
CA LYS A 535 10.40 9.31 7.16
C LYS A 535 9.52 8.24 6.53
N TYR A 536 9.64 8.04 5.21
CA TYR A 536 8.93 7.00 4.45
C TYR A 536 7.41 7.01 4.68
N TYR A 537 6.82 8.20 4.63
CA TYR A 537 5.39 8.41 4.91
C TYR A 537 4.47 7.63 3.98
N SER A 538 4.77 7.62 2.67
CA SER A 538 4.02 6.85 1.67
C SER A 538 3.91 5.38 2.06
N THR A 539 5.02 4.71 2.37
CA THR A 539 5.03 3.31 2.82
C THR A 539 4.20 3.10 4.09
N TYR A 540 4.35 4.01 5.06
CA TYR A 540 3.64 3.93 6.32
C TYR A 540 2.11 4.06 6.15
N LEU A 541 1.66 5.04 5.35
CA LEU A 541 0.25 5.31 5.10
C LEU A 541 -0.41 4.29 4.14
N LYS A 542 0.38 3.45 3.49
CA LYS A 542 -0.08 2.31 2.66
C LYS A 542 -0.20 1.01 3.44
N ALA A 543 0.11 1.00 4.74
CA ALA A 543 -0.06 -0.19 5.57
C ALA A 543 -1.55 -0.47 5.79
N MET A 544 -2.14 -1.39 5.01
CA MET A 544 -3.59 -1.64 4.99
C MET A 544 -4.12 -2.33 6.25
N GLN A 545 -3.23 -2.90 7.07
CA GLN A 545 -3.60 -3.47 8.37
C GLN A 545 -3.83 -2.41 9.45
N SER A 546 -3.36 -1.19 9.24
CA SER A 546 -3.50 -0.08 10.18
C SER A 546 -4.66 0.82 9.77
N HIS A 547 -5.33 1.44 10.74
CA HIS A 547 -6.44 2.34 10.46
C HIS A 547 -6.05 3.79 10.77
N PHE A 548 -6.19 4.70 9.80
CA PHE A 548 -5.65 6.05 9.88
C PHE A 548 -6.73 7.14 9.80
N SER A 549 -6.46 8.27 10.45
CA SER A 549 -7.04 9.55 10.05
C SER A 549 -5.91 10.51 9.67
N LEU A 550 -5.88 10.89 8.39
CA LEU A 550 -4.89 11.77 7.81
C LEU A 550 -5.47 13.17 7.60
N PHE A 551 -4.95 14.17 8.29
CA PHE A 551 -5.31 15.57 8.08
C PHE A 551 -4.37 16.24 7.08
N VAL A 552 -4.91 16.98 6.13
CA VAL A 552 -4.14 17.47 4.98
C VAL A 552 -4.46 18.95 4.78
N PRO A 553 -3.60 19.85 5.26
CA PRO A 553 -3.73 21.27 4.96
C PRO A 553 -3.63 21.50 3.45
N THR A 554 -4.54 22.29 2.89
CA THR A 554 -4.48 22.64 1.48
C THR A 554 -3.28 23.52 1.15
N ASP A 555 -2.86 23.55 -0.10
CA ASP A 555 -1.75 24.39 -0.57
C ASP A 555 -2.04 25.87 -0.33
N GLU A 556 -3.30 26.30 -0.47
CA GLU A 556 -3.74 27.66 -0.12
C GLU A 556 -3.55 27.92 1.39
N SER A 557 -3.93 26.97 2.24
CA SER A 557 -3.75 27.10 3.69
C SER A 557 -2.27 27.23 4.09
N LEU A 558 -1.39 26.43 3.49
CA LEU A 558 0.05 26.45 3.75
C LEU A 558 0.73 27.67 3.11
N GLY A 559 0.16 28.15 2.01
CA GLY A 559 0.60 29.36 1.30
C GLY A 559 0.21 30.65 2.01
N PHE A 560 -0.90 30.68 2.75
CA PHE A 560 -1.38 31.87 3.47
C PHE A 560 -1.07 31.84 4.97
N TYR A 561 -1.55 30.83 5.69
CA TYR A 561 -1.36 30.71 7.14
C TYR A 561 0.03 30.20 7.51
N GLY A 562 0.58 29.28 6.71
CA GLY A 562 1.90 28.72 6.93
C GLY A 562 2.04 27.96 8.25
N LEU A 563 3.29 27.71 8.65
CA LEU A 563 3.65 27.07 9.93
C LEU A 563 4.46 28.02 10.80
N VAL A 564 4.03 28.21 12.05
CA VAL A 564 4.75 29.00 13.05
C VAL A 564 6.04 28.27 13.44
N ASP A 565 7.14 29.01 13.52
CA ASP A 565 8.47 28.46 13.79
C ASP A 565 8.76 28.45 15.31
N PRO A 566 8.68 27.29 15.99
CA PRO A 566 8.89 27.22 17.45
C PRO A 566 10.32 27.63 17.84
N MET A 567 11.32 27.37 16.98
CA MET A 567 12.70 27.80 17.21
C MET A 567 12.86 29.32 17.13
N SER A 568 11.99 30.01 16.39
CA SER A 568 11.96 31.48 16.37
C SER A 568 11.25 32.05 17.60
N LEU A 569 10.13 31.44 18.03
CA LEU A 569 9.35 31.86 19.21
C LEU A 569 10.15 31.71 20.50
N ALA A 570 11.05 30.74 20.50
CA ALA A 570 12.01 30.49 21.55
C ALA A 570 12.95 31.68 21.87
N ARG A 571 13.06 32.66 20.97
CA ARG A 571 13.94 33.81 21.21
C ARG A 571 13.35 34.65 22.34
N ASN A 572 14.23 35.24 23.17
CA ASN A 572 13.84 36.15 24.25
C ASN A 572 12.78 37.16 23.76
N ALA A 573 11.78 37.47 24.59
CA ALA A 573 10.69 38.42 24.29
C ALA A 573 11.18 39.78 23.78
N ALA A 574 12.37 40.26 24.21
CA ALA A 574 13.01 41.47 23.66
C ALA A 574 13.34 41.36 22.14
N SER A 575 13.36 40.14 21.61
CA SER A 575 13.55 39.77 20.21
C SER A 575 12.25 39.33 19.52
N ALA A 576 11.07 39.71 20.04
CA ALA A 576 9.78 39.42 19.39
C ALA A 576 9.68 39.92 17.94
N SER A 577 10.55 40.86 17.55
CA SER A 577 10.73 41.28 16.14
C SER A 577 11.28 40.19 15.22
N GLN A 578 11.81 39.11 15.78
CA GLN A 578 12.42 37.98 15.10
C GLN A 578 11.55 36.71 15.12
N TYR A 579 10.33 36.78 15.65
CA TYR A 579 9.37 35.68 15.60
C TYR A 579 8.89 35.47 14.16
N LYS A 580 8.82 34.22 13.74
CA LYS A 580 8.57 33.85 12.34
C LYS A 580 7.47 32.82 12.21
N TYR A 581 6.81 32.90 11.07
CA TYR A 581 6.09 31.78 10.48
C TYR A 581 6.53 31.64 9.03
N TRP A 582 6.39 30.43 8.47
CA TRP A 582 6.86 30.08 7.14
C TRP A 582 5.68 29.73 6.25
N ARG A 583 5.57 30.43 5.12
CA ARG A 583 4.61 30.10 4.05
C ARG A 583 5.29 29.20 3.04
N PHE A 584 4.54 28.24 2.49
CA PHE A 584 5.04 27.24 1.56
C PHE A 584 4.36 27.35 0.21
N THR A 585 5.09 27.07 -0.86
CA THR A 585 4.55 27.07 -2.22
C THR A 585 5.15 25.90 -2.97
N TYR A 586 4.31 25.16 -3.68
CA TYR A 586 4.79 24.12 -4.59
C TYR A 586 5.52 24.77 -5.78
N ASP A 587 6.74 24.30 -6.06
CA ASP A 587 7.59 24.81 -7.12
C ASP A 587 8.48 23.65 -7.63
N ASN A 588 8.10 23.10 -8.78
CA ASN A 588 8.79 21.98 -9.42
C ASN A 588 9.74 22.44 -10.54
N SER A 589 10.63 23.39 -10.21
CA SER A 589 11.66 23.87 -11.12
C SER A 589 12.71 22.80 -11.48
N THR A 590 13.39 22.96 -12.61
CA THR A 590 14.39 22.01 -13.13
C THR A 590 15.47 21.71 -12.08
N ASN A 591 15.63 20.42 -11.72
CA ASN A 591 16.51 19.89 -10.64
C ASN A 591 15.99 20.03 -9.21
N ALA A 592 14.70 20.29 -8.99
CA ALA A 592 14.10 20.24 -7.65
C ALA A 592 14.29 18.85 -7.02
N VAL A 593 15.05 18.79 -5.92
CA VAL A 593 15.17 17.56 -5.11
C VAL A 593 13.95 17.41 -4.20
N PHE A 594 13.39 18.55 -3.78
CA PHE A 594 12.18 18.64 -2.96
C PHE A 594 11.39 19.87 -3.44
N PRO A 595 10.28 19.69 -4.18
CA PRO A 595 9.63 20.74 -4.99
C PRO A 595 8.76 21.70 -4.15
N ILE A 596 9.34 22.22 -3.06
CA ILE A 596 8.68 23.14 -2.13
C ILE A 596 9.63 24.30 -1.85
N LYS A 597 9.14 25.51 -2.16
CA LYS A 597 9.73 26.76 -1.72
C LYS A 597 9.16 27.14 -0.35
N SER A 598 10.01 27.62 0.55
CA SER A 598 9.57 28.18 1.84
C SER A 598 10.06 29.61 2.01
N GLN A 599 9.18 30.50 2.47
CA GLN A 599 9.45 31.92 2.70
C GLN A 599 9.01 32.33 4.10
N ALA A 600 9.92 32.90 4.88
CA ALA A 600 9.61 33.37 6.23
C ALA A 600 8.93 34.75 6.23
N TYR A 601 8.01 34.93 7.16
CA TYR A 601 7.29 36.16 7.49
C TYR A 601 7.36 36.39 8.99
N ARG A 602 7.12 37.64 9.43
CA ARG A 602 7.09 37.96 10.86
C ARG A 602 5.79 37.46 11.50
N PHE A 603 5.91 36.71 12.59
CA PHE A 603 4.76 36.26 13.37
C PHE A 603 4.31 37.33 14.38
N TYR A 604 2.99 37.39 14.59
CA TYR A 604 2.32 38.30 15.50
C TYR A 604 1.33 37.50 16.36
N TYR A 605 1.37 37.70 17.68
CA TYR A 605 0.43 37.05 18.60
C TYR A 605 -0.95 37.70 18.58
N ASP A 606 -1.02 39.01 18.36
CA ASP A 606 -2.22 39.82 18.47
C ASP A 606 -3.11 39.82 17.23
N ARG A 607 -2.65 39.26 16.10
CA ARG A 607 -3.43 39.20 14.85
C ARG A 607 -3.07 37.99 13.98
N ALA A 608 -4.04 37.56 13.17
CA ALA A 608 -3.83 36.54 12.15
C ALA A 608 -2.94 37.06 10.99
N PRO A 609 -2.32 36.17 10.19
CA PRO A 609 -1.67 36.53 8.94
C PRO A 609 -2.56 37.37 8.03
N SER A 610 -1.95 38.29 7.29
CA SER A 610 -2.65 39.15 6.32
C SER A 610 -1.92 39.22 4.99
N ASP A 611 -2.63 39.57 3.91
CA ASP A 611 -2.02 39.82 2.60
C ASP A 611 -1.02 40.98 2.59
N GLY A 612 -1.15 41.90 3.55
CA GLY A 612 -0.23 43.03 3.73
C GLY A 612 1.10 42.66 4.42
N ASP A 613 1.25 41.43 4.91
CA ASP A 613 2.47 40.99 5.57
C ASP A 613 3.65 40.93 4.59
N ARG A 614 4.81 41.46 5.00
CA ARG A 614 6.01 41.49 4.15
C ARG A 614 6.90 40.29 4.40
N ALA A 615 7.31 39.64 3.31
CA ALA A 615 8.29 38.57 3.33
C ALA A 615 9.64 39.06 3.91
N LEU A 616 10.24 38.25 4.78
CA LEU A 616 11.58 38.50 5.30
C LEU A 616 12.64 38.14 4.26
N THR A 617 13.60 39.02 4.02
CA THR A 617 14.61 38.85 2.96
C THR A 617 15.88 38.16 3.45
N GLY A 618 16.67 37.59 2.54
CA GLY A 618 17.99 36.99 2.82
C GLY A 618 17.97 35.46 2.94
N ALA A 619 19.14 34.84 2.80
CA ALA A 619 19.29 33.38 2.70
C ALA A 619 18.80 32.60 3.94
N ALA A 620 18.77 33.22 5.11
CA ALA A 620 18.26 32.60 6.34
C ALA A 620 16.71 32.56 6.41
N ASN A 621 16.01 33.18 5.45
CA ASN A 621 14.56 33.38 5.46
C ASN A 621 13.88 32.77 4.23
N VAL A 622 14.63 32.12 3.34
CA VAL A 622 14.13 31.53 2.08
C VAL A 622 14.84 30.21 1.82
N SER A 623 14.11 29.18 1.41
CA SER A 623 14.68 27.94 0.85
C SER A 623 14.02 27.63 -0.48
N ASN A 624 14.81 27.52 -1.54
CA ASN A 624 14.31 27.22 -2.87
C ASN A 624 14.44 25.71 -3.20
N PRO A 625 13.64 25.16 -4.13
CA PRO A 625 13.66 23.74 -4.49
C PRO A 625 14.99 23.20 -5.04
N GLY A 626 15.74 24.04 -5.77
CA GLY A 626 16.99 23.66 -6.46
C GLY A 626 18.26 23.67 -5.60
N ASP A 627 18.17 24.09 -4.33
CA ASP A 627 19.33 24.26 -3.46
C ASP A 627 19.77 22.89 -2.88
N LYS A 628 20.54 22.10 -3.64
CA LYS A 628 20.88 20.69 -3.33
C LYS A 628 21.55 20.41 -1.96
N GLY A 629 22.13 21.42 -1.29
CA GLY A 629 22.69 21.31 0.08
C GLY A 629 21.76 21.79 1.20
N SER A 630 20.55 22.27 0.86
CA SER A 630 19.73 23.13 1.73
C SER A 630 18.91 22.37 2.78
N LEU A 631 18.41 21.17 2.51
CA LEU A 631 17.53 20.48 3.49
C LEU A 631 18.22 20.11 4.81
N ASN A 632 19.55 20.08 4.84
CA ASN A 632 20.33 19.76 6.02
C ASN A 632 20.96 20.98 6.70
N SER A 633 20.70 22.21 6.23
CA SER A 633 21.26 23.42 6.84
C SER A 633 20.37 24.66 6.69
N GLY A 634 20.52 25.64 7.60
CA GLY A 634 19.87 26.95 7.49
C GLY A 634 18.36 26.89 7.28
N ALA A 635 17.83 27.72 6.36
CA ALA A 635 16.41 27.80 6.05
C ALA A 635 15.83 26.49 5.49
N GLY A 636 16.62 25.67 4.79
CA GLY A 636 16.14 24.40 4.27
C GLY A 636 16.00 23.33 5.36
N LEU A 637 16.83 23.38 6.41
CA LEU A 637 16.65 22.55 7.61
C LEU A 637 15.39 22.93 8.38
N VAL A 638 15.10 24.24 8.49
CA VAL A 638 13.83 24.71 9.08
C VAL A 638 12.64 24.23 8.27
N LYS A 639 12.68 24.37 6.94
CA LYS A 639 11.66 23.84 6.03
C LYS A 639 11.42 22.34 6.27
N ARG A 640 12.49 21.54 6.33
CA ARG A 640 12.41 20.10 6.59
C ARG A 640 11.78 19.82 7.96
N GLN A 641 12.26 20.48 9.01
CA GLN A 641 11.75 20.28 10.37
C GLN A 641 10.27 20.59 10.46
N LEU A 642 9.82 21.75 9.96
CA LEU A 642 8.43 22.17 10.07
C LEU A 642 7.48 21.25 9.29
N LEU A 643 7.83 20.87 8.06
CA LEU A 643 6.98 19.99 7.25
C LEU A 643 6.91 18.56 7.79
N THR A 644 8.01 18.03 8.33
CA THR A 644 8.00 16.68 8.93
C THR A 644 7.27 16.66 10.28
N ASP A 645 7.49 17.66 11.14
CA ASP A 645 6.75 17.81 12.40
C ASP A 645 5.25 18.00 12.16
N MET A 646 4.88 18.76 11.11
CA MET A 646 3.51 18.90 10.66
C MET A 646 2.91 17.55 10.25
N VAL A 647 3.50 16.83 9.29
CA VAL A 647 2.94 15.56 8.82
C VAL A 647 2.86 14.53 9.96
N ASP A 648 3.87 14.44 10.83
CA ASP A 648 3.82 13.55 11.99
C ASP A 648 2.67 13.91 12.98
N HIS A 649 2.31 15.20 13.10
CA HIS A 649 1.18 15.65 13.91
C HIS A 649 -0.18 15.43 13.23
N HIS A 650 -0.22 15.39 11.90
CA HIS A 650 -1.46 15.26 11.13
C HIS A 650 -1.87 13.82 10.85
N ILE A 651 -1.11 12.83 11.32
CA ILE A 651 -1.44 11.41 11.19
C ILE A 651 -1.92 10.90 12.54
N ILE A 652 -3.14 10.39 12.61
CA ILE A 652 -3.66 9.64 13.76
C ILE A 652 -3.77 8.17 13.37
N VAL A 653 -3.33 7.29 14.27
CA VAL A 653 -3.40 5.84 14.12
C VAL A 653 -4.41 5.34 15.15
N HIS A 654 -5.43 4.63 14.70
CA HIS A 654 -6.46 4.08 15.57
C HIS A 654 -6.07 2.66 16.00
N GLU A 655 -6.26 2.35 17.29
CA GLU A 655 -5.97 1.03 17.83
C GLU A 655 -7.10 0.04 17.47
N THR A 656 -6.73 -1.17 17.05
CA THR A 656 -7.68 -2.22 16.67
C THR A 656 -8.36 -2.81 17.92
N GLY A 657 -9.69 -2.90 17.92
CA GLY A 657 -10.46 -3.56 18.98
C GLY A 657 -10.77 -2.74 20.24
N SER A 658 -10.38 -1.46 20.31
CA SER A 658 -10.90 -0.51 21.31
C SER A 658 -12.15 0.19 20.76
N GLY A 659 -12.99 0.75 21.63
CA GLY A 659 -14.09 1.65 21.21
C GLY A 659 -13.62 2.93 20.47
N ASP A 660 -12.31 3.04 20.19
CA ASP A 660 -11.71 4.07 19.35
C ASP A 660 -11.77 3.73 17.85
N GLN A 661 -12.27 2.55 17.46
CA GLN A 661 -12.52 2.17 16.06
C GLN A 661 -13.60 3.02 15.37
N GLU A 662 -14.32 3.87 16.10
CA GLU A 662 -15.38 4.73 15.56
C GLU A 662 -14.82 6.02 14.91
N ASP A 663 -13.90 5.94 13.95
CA ASP A 663 -13.65 6.97 12.91
C ASP A 663 -13.93 8.46 13.23
N MET A 664 -13.22 9.09 14.18
CA MET A 664 -13.49 10.47 14.66
C MET A 664 -14.95 10.75 15.10
N GLN A 665 -15.80 9.72 15.17
CA GLN A 665 -17.21 9.72 15.52
C GLN A 665 -17.44 9.24 16.97
N GLY A 666 -16.52 8.42 17.52
CA GLY A 666 -16.61 7.94 18.90
C GLY A 666 -16.41 9.04 19.93
N ARG A 667 -16.80 8.78 21.19
CA ARG A 667 -16.94 9.81 22.25
C ARG A 667 -15.67 10.61 22.58
N ARG A 668 -14.49 10.04 22.31
CA ARG A 668 -13.17 10.66 22.51
C ARG A 668 -13.05 12.00 21.79
N ARG A 669 -12.43 12.99 22.43
CA ARG A 669 -12.08 14.29 21.82
C ARG A 669 -10.58 14.50 21.74
N TYR A 670 -9.78 13.90 22.60
CA TYR A 670 -8.33 13.99 22.55
C TYR A 670 -7.73 12.73 21.93
N TYR A 671 -7.06 12.92 20.80
CA TYR A 671 -6.31 11.88 20.11
C TYR A 671 -4.82 12.17 20.17
N LEU A 672 -4.00 11.14 19.96
CA LEU A 672 -2.56 11.27 19.86
C LEU A 672 -2.16 11.03 18.40
N SER A 673 -1.36 11.93 17.85
CA SER A 673 -0.79 11.76 16.52
C SER A 673 0.35 10.73 16.51
N ARG A 674 0.87 10.44 15.31
CA ARG A 674 2.07 9.59 15.11
C ARG A 674 3.28 10.08 15.91
N SER A 675 3.46 11.40 16.05
CA SER A 675 4.51 11.96 16.91
C SER A 675 4.23 11.86 18.42
N GLY A 676 3.00 11.52 18.82
CA GLY A 676 2.53 11.62 20.20
C GLY A 676 2.04 13.00 20.60
N ALA A 677 1.93 13.94 19.65
CA ALA A 677 1.37 15.25 19.89
C ALA A 677 -0.17 15.16 20.03
N PRO A 678 -0.78 15.86 21.00
CA PRO A 678 -2.23 15.85 21.14
C PRO A 678 -2.94 16.56 19.97
N VAL A 679 -4.06 15.99 19.55
CA VAL A 679 -5.03 16.57 18.60
C VAL A 679 -6.39 16.60 19.28
N TYR A 680 -7.02 17.78 19.30
CA TYR A 680 -8.30 18.00 19.97
C TYR A 680 -9.42 18.19 18.96
N LEU A 681 -10.37 17.26 18.97
CA LEU A 681 -11.61 17.33 18.20
C LEU A 681 -12.62 18.21 18.94
N ARG A 682 -12.71 19.47 18.50
CA ARG A 682 -13.55 20.49 19.14
C ARG A 682 -15.02 20.33 18.75
N GLU A 683 -15.26 20.19 17.46
CA GLU A 683 -16.60 20.03 16.89
C GLU A 683 -16.59 18.85 15.94
N ARG A 684 -17.53 17.93 16.11
CA ARG A 684 -17.68 16.78 15.22
C ARG A 684 -18.37 17.22 13.94
N GLY A 685 -17.87 16.75 12.81
CA GLY A 685 -18.57 16.87 11.54
C GLY A 685 -19.69 15.84 11.45
N ASP A 686 -20.74 16.16 10.68
CA ASP A 686 -21.80 15.20 10.35
C ASP A 686 -21.25 14.14 9.38
N ALA A 687 -21.18 12.88 9.83
CA ALA A 687 -20.73 11.75 9.02
C ALA A 687 -21.52 11.59 7.72
N ASN A 688 -22.82 11.90 7.75
CA ASN A 688 -23.71 11.77 6.59
C ASN A 688 -23.51 12.91 5.57
N ALA A 689 -22.87 14.00 5.99
CA ALA A 689 -22.51 15.14 5.16
C ALA A 689 -21.00 15.19 4.87
N GLY A 690 -20.31 14.04 4.93
CA GLY A 690 -18.88 13.96 4.65
C GLY A 690 -18.02 14.76 5.64
N PHE A 691 -18.41 14.78 6.91
CA PHE A 691 -17.67 15.45 8.00
C PHE A 691 -17.44 16.97 7.78
N ALA A 692 -18.18 17.60 6.88
CA ALA A 692 -18.05 19.03 6.60
C ALA A 692 -18.27 19.86 7.87
N GLY A 693 -17.38 20.82 8.13
CA GLY A 693 -17.44 21.68 9.30
C GLY A 693 -16.88 21.06 10.59
N MET A 694 -16.29 19.86 10.53
CA MET A 694 -15.51 19.31 11.66
C MET A 694 -14.38 20.29 12.04
N VAL A 695 -14.18 20.53 13.33
CA VAL A 695 -13.11 21.40 13.82
C VAL A 695 -12.12 20.61 14.66
N VAL A 696 -10.85 20.67 14.25
CA VAL A 696 -9.74 19.97 14.90
C VAL A 696 -8.62 20.96 15.24
N ASP A 697 -8.20 20.97 16.50
CA ASP A 697 -7.18 21.87 16.99
C ASP A 697 -5.90 21.10 17.37
N GLY A 698 -4.74 21.65 17.01
CA GLY A 698 -3.46 21.24 17.58
C GLY A 698 -3.16 21.94 18.91
N GLY A 699 -2.08 21.54 19.57
CA GLY A 699 -1.64 22.19 20.82
C GLY A 699 -1.35 23.69 20.68
N PHE A 700 -0.91 24.18 19.53
CA PHE A 700 -0.69 25.61 19.29
C PHE A 700 -2.01 26.39 19.24
N GLN A 701 -3.04 25.84 18.60
CA GLN A 701 -4.38 26.44 18.57
C GLN A 701 -4.95 26.55 20.00
N LEU A 702 -4.77 25.50 20.81
CA LEU A 702 -5.17 25.51 22.22
C LEU A 702 -4.35 26.50 23.06
N GLN A 703 -3.05 26.61 22.82
CA GLN A 703 -2.17 27.59 23.46
C GLN A 703 -2.66 29.03 23.21
N MET A 704 -2.95 29.39 21.96
CA MET A 704 -3.45 30.73 21.60
C MET A 704 -4.81 31.03 22.26
N ARG A 705 -5.63 30.00 22.47
CA ARG A 705 -6.91 30.09 23.17
C ARG A 705 -6.77 30.27 24.67
N GLY A 706 -5.81 29.58 25.29
CA GLY A 706 -5.44 29.85 26.68
C GLY A 706 -4.98 31.28 26.90
N ASP A 707 -4.36 31.90 25.89
CA ASP A 707 -3.93 33.31 25.92
C ASP A 707 -5.01 34.29 25.39
N ALA A 708 -6.28 33.90 25.24
CA ALA A 708 -7.33 34.76 24.67
C ALA A 708 -7.53 36.08 25.43
N GLY A 709 -7.28 36.12 26.75
CA GLY A 709 -7.29 37.36 27.53
C GLY A 709 -6.17 38.35 27.16
N LYS A 710 -5.06 37.85 26.60
CA LYS A 710 -3.94 38.65 26.08
C LYS A 710 -4.10 38.98 24.60
N TYR A 711 -4.62 38.02 23.83
CA TYR A 711 -4.75 38.09 22.36
C TYR A 711 -6.17 37.69 21.90
N PRO A 712 -7.18 38.55 22.14
CA PRO A 712 -8.57 38.21 21.85
C PRO A 712 -8.87 38.09 20.34
N ASP A 713 -8.15 38.85 19.50
CA ASP A 713 -8.41 38.96 18.06
C ASP A 713 -7.69 37.89 17.21
N ASN A 714 -6.93 36.99 17.83
CA ASN A 714 -6.16 35.97 17.12
C ASN A 714 -6.39 34.57 17.72
N GLN A 715 -7.48 33.95 17.30
CA GLN A 715 -7.92 32.64 17.77
C GLN A 715 -7.96 31.65 16.60
N PRO A 716 -6.82 31.05 16.23
CA PRO A 716 -6.76 30.16 15.07
C PRO A 716 -7.65 28.93 15.30
N VAL A 717 -8.36 28.55 14.23
CA VAL A 717 -9.24 27.38 14.15
C VAL A 717 -8.85 26.63 12.89
N CYS A 718 -8.83 25.29 12.95
CA CYS A 718 -8.66 24.46 11.76
C CYS A 718 -9.95 23.68 11.49
N THR A 719 -10.55 23.96 10.34
CA THR A 719 -11.82 23.39 9.91
C THR A 719 -11.59 22.42 8.77
N VAL A 720 -12.27 21.28 8.82
CA VAL A 720 -12.34 20.35 7.70
C VAL A 720 -13.27 20.91 6.65
N THR A 721 -12.69 21.09 5.46
CA THR A 721 -13.35 21.59 4.26
C THR A 721 -13.91 20.45 3.41
N GLU A 722 -13.24 19.30 3.43
CA GLU A 722 -13.62 18.12 2.67
C GLU A 722 -13.10 16.85 3.37
N SER A 723 -13.78 15.72 3.18
CA SER A 723 -13.30 14.42 3.66
C SER A 723 -13.47 13.32 2.62
N TYR A 724 -12.63 12.30 2.75
CA TYR A 724 -12.61 11.14 1.88
C TYR A 724 -12.56 9.88 2.74
N ASN A 725 -13.53 9.00 2.53
CA ASN A 725 -13.58 7.70 3.17
C ASN A 725 -12.81 6.69 2.31
N GLN A 726 -11.72 6.17 2.85
CA GLN A 726 -10.86 5.16 2.25
C GLN A 726 -10.83 3.89 3.11
N THR A 727 -11.92 3.59 3.82
CA THR A 727 -12.02 2.40 4.67
C THR A 727 -12.28 1.13 3.86
N ALA A 728 -11.89 -0.02 4.41
CA ALA A 728 -12.16 -1.31 3.79
C ALA A 728 -13.67 -1.61 3.71
N GLU A 729 -14.47 -1.08 4.64
CA GLU A 729 -15.93 -1.23 4.67
C GLU A 729 -16.59 -0.59 3.44
N LEU A 730 -16.09 0.57 2.99
CA LEU A 730 -16.61 1.25 1.81
C LEU A 730 -16.05 0.65 0.51
N ASN A 731 -14.75 0.37 0.47
CA ASN A 731 -14.04 0.10 -0.79
C ASN A 731 -13.62 -1.38 -0.97
N GLY A 732 -13.88 -2.26 -0.01
CA GLY A 732 -13.39 -3.64 0.06
C GLY A 732 -11.90 -3.78 0.40
N TYR A 733 -11.11 -2.75 0.10
CA TYR A 733 -9.68 -2.63 0.42
C TYR A 733 -9.40 -1.16 0.73
N GLY A 734 -8.85 -0.86 1.90
CA GLY A 734 -8.69 0.50 2.40
C GLY A 734 -8.24 0.56 3.85
N ASN A 735 -7.86 1.74 4.33
CA ASN A 735 -7.19 1.90 5.62
C ASN A 735 -7.47 3.22 6.37
N GLY A 736 -8.61 3.90 6.13
CA GLY A 736 -9.09 4.97 7.00
C GLY A 736 -9.69 6.19 6.31
N PHE A 737 -9.51 7.38 6.88
CA PHE A 737 -10.05 8.66 6.39
C PHE A 737 -8.96 9.69 6.06
N THR A 738 -9.26 10.55 5.09
CA THR A 738 -8.47 11.75 4.78
C THR A 738 -9.33 13.00 4.93
N PHE A 739 -8.84 14.02 5.64
CA PHE A 739 -9.55 15.26 5.91
C PHE A 739 -8.76 16.47 5.41
N LEU A 740 -9.32 17.27 4.50
CA LEU A 740 -8.67 18.48 4.01
C LEU A 740 -8.92 19.67 4.96
N LEU A 741 -7.87 20.36 5.37
CA LEU A 741 -7.94 21.47 6.32
C LEU A 741 -7.76 22.83 5.64
N ASP A 742 -8.54 23.82 6.10
CA ASP A 742 -8.38 25.25 5.76
C ASP A 742 -7.15 25.90 6.41
N ARG A 743 -6.56 25.23 7.41
CA ARG A 743 -5.40 25.69 8.17
C ARG A 743 -4.63 24.52 8.79
N PRO A 744 -3.28 24.54 8.84
CA PRO A 744 -2.51 23.46 9.47
C PRO A 744 -2.65 23.44 11.00
N MET A 745 -2.69 22.22 11.55
CA MET A 745 -2.53 21.98 12.99
C MET A 745 -1.06 22.08 13.40
N GLN A 746 -0.77 22.52 14.63
CA GLN A 746 0.61 22.50 15.15
C GLN A 746 0.63 22.11 16.62
N ALA A 747 1.70 21.45 17.05
CA ALA A 747 1.93 21.17 18.46
C ALA A 747 2.17 22.49 19.24
N THR A 748 1.87 22.45 20.54
CA THR A 748 2.19 23.56 21.46
C THR A 748 3.68 23.90 21.42
N THR A 749 4.00 25.18 21.60
CA THR A 749 5.38 25.67 21.64
C THR A 749 5.86 26.01 23.04
N LYS A 750 4.98 25.94 24.05
CA LYS A 750 5.32 26.22 25.44
C LYS A 750 5.91 24.98 26.13
N SER A 751 7.04 25.15 26.79
CA SER A 751 7.64 24.14 27.67
C SER A 751 6.85 23.98 28.97
N VAL A 752 7.09 22.89 29.71
CA VAL A 752 6.54 22.72 31.06
C VAL A 752 6.97 23.88 31.95
N TYR A 753 8.23 24.28 31.86
CA TYR A 753 8.77 25.43 32.59
C TYR A 753 8.02 26.72 32.26
N ASN A 754 7.77 27.00 30.98
CA ASN A 754 7.04 28.19 30.55
C ASN A 754 5.63 28.24 31.16
N ILE A 755 4.91 27.12 31.16
CA ILE A 755 3.54 27.06 31.69
C ILE A 755 3.54 27.25 33.22
N LEU A 756 4.32 26.46 33.95
CA LEU A 756 4.32 26.49 35.42
C LEU A 756 4.85 27.83 35.97
N SER A 757 5.83 28.45 35.32
CA SER A 757 6.39 29.74 35.77
C SER A 757 5.49 30.94 35.48
N ASN A 758 4.64 30.89 34.45
CA ASN A 758 3.79 32.03 34.07
C ASN A 758 2.40 32.03 34.70
N ASP A 759 1.96 30.91 35.28
CA ASP A 759 0.66 30.78 35.96
C ASP A 759 0.86 30.50 37.46
N GLN A 760 1.26 31.56 38.18
CA GLN A 760 1.57 31.49 39.61
C GLN A 760 0.33 31.22 40.47
N ASP A 761 -0.85 31.63 40.02
CA ASP A 761 -2.11 31.45 40.75
C ASP A 761 -2.45 29.96 40.88
N HIS A 762 -2.19 29.17 39.83
CA HIS A 762 -2.45 27.73 39.84
C HIS A 762 -1.26 26.88 40.26
N TYR A 763 -0.02 27.29 39.94
CA TYR A 763 1.15 26.41 40.02
C TYR A 763 2.35 26.96 40.80
N GLY A 764 2.28 28.18 41.36
CA GLY A 764 3.43 28.88 41.92
C GLY A 764 4.24 28.08 42.95
N GLU A 765 3.60 27.44 43.92
CA GLU A 765 4.29 26.66 44.95
C GLU A 765 4.86 25.34 44.40
N PHE A 766 4.13 24.67 43.50
CA PHE A 766 4.63 23.46 42.85
C PHE A 766 5.81 23.77 41.92
N TYR A 767 5.77 24.88 41.20
CA TYR A 767 6.87 25.37 40.38
C TYR A 767 8.14 25.61 41.21
N LYS A 768 8.02 26.28 42.38
CA LYS A 768 9.16 26.45 43.31
C LYS A 768 9.77 25.12 43.74
N LEU A 769 8.94 24.10 43.98
CA LEU A 769 9.44 22.75 44.28
C LEU A 769 10.20 22.14 43.08
N CYS A 770 9.70 22.33 41.85
CA CYS A 770 10.42 21.88 40.66
C CYS A 770 11.75 22.62 40.41
N GLU A 771 11.87 23.88 40.86
CA GLU A 771 13.11 24.67 40.79
C GLU A 771 14.16 24.29 41.86
N THR A 772 13.91 23.24 42.66
CA THR A 772 14.86 22.77 43.66
C THR A 772 16.22 22.44 43.05
N ASN A 773 17.27 23.07 43.59
CA ASN A 773 18.64 22.98 43.10
C ASN A 773 19.66 23.01 44.25
N PHE A 774 20.04 21.84 44.74
CA PHE A 774 21.10 21.69 45.75
C PHE A 774 22.50 21.91 45.15
N SER A 775 23.38 22.57 45.92
CA SER A 775 24.77 22.79 45.51
C SER A 775 25.59 21.49 45.58
N GLU A 776 26.72 21.43 44.85
CA GLU A 776 27.66 20.32 44.97
C GLU A 776 28.14 20.17 46.43
N ASP A 777 28.47 21.29 47.08
CA ASP A 777 28.97 21.31 48.45
C ASP A 777 27.94 20.74 49.43
N ASP A 778 26.66 21.15 49.32
CA ASP A 778 25.58 20.60 50.15
C ASP A 778 25.45 19.09 49.96
N LEU A 779 25.45 18.62 48.71
CA LEU A 779 25.30 17.20 48.38
C LEU A 779 26.50 16.35 48.83
N ARG A 780 27.71 16.93 48.86
CA ARG A 780 28.91 16.30 49.44
C ARG A 780 28.88 16.28 50.96
N LEU A 781 28.50 17.39 51.60
CA LEU A 781 28.39 17.50 53.06
C LEU A 781 27.40 16.46 53.61
N VAL A 782 26.24 16.35 52.97
CA VAL A 782 25.27 15.31 53.32
C VAL A 782 25.69 13.95 52.79
N GLY A 783 26.74 13.79 52.00
CA GLY A 783 27.27 12.51 51.50
C GLY A 783 26.32 11.74 50.56
N LEU A 784 25.57 12.49 49.74
CA LEU A 784 24.87 11.96 48.57
C LEU A 784 25.77 11.87 47.33
N ILE A 785 26.93 12.56 47.36
CA ILE A 785 28.03 12.43 46.41
C ILE A 785 29.24 11.86 47.15
N GLY A 786 29.83 10.78 46.61
CA GLY A 786 31.01 10.14 47.19
C GLY A 786 32.28 10.98 47.03
N GLU A 787 33.22 10.83 47.96
CA GLU A 787 34.55 11.47 47.88
C GLU A 787 35.38 10.94 46.69
N ASP A 788 35.08 9.72 46.23
CA ASP A 788 35.68 9.08 45.07
C ASP A 788 35.22 9.70 43.73
N VAL A 789 34.10 10.43 43.73
CA VAL A 789 33.59 11.15 42.56
C VAL A 789 34.35 12.46 42.41
N THR A 790 35.36 12.45 41.55
CA THR A 790 36.30 13.57 41.37
C THR A 790 36.29 14.18 39.97
N SER A 791 35.76 13.47 38.96
CA SER A 791 35.69 14.02 37.60
C SER A 791 34.52 15.01 37.47
N ARG A 792 34.74 16.10 36.71
CA ARG A 792 33.74 17.17 36.55
C ARG A 792 32.44 16.66 35.93
N GLU A 793 32.54 15.72 34.98
CA GLU A 793 31.41 15.11 34.30
C GLU A 793 30.60 14.19 35.22
N GLU A 794 31.26 13.38 36.06
CA GLU A 794 30.57 12.53 37.04
C GLU A 794 29.91 13.38 38.12
N ILE A 795 30.59 14.41 38.63
CA ILE A 795 30.03 15.37 39.59
C ILE A 795 28.75 16.00 39.03
N ALA A 796 28.80 16.54 37.81
CA ALA A 796 27.62 17.13 37.17
C ALA A 796 26.49 16.09 37.04
N SER A 797 26.81 14.87 36.62
CA SER A 797 25.85 13.77 36.52
C SER A 797 25.24 13.39 37.88
N GLU A 798 25.99 13.45 38.98
CA GLU A 798 25.50 13.17 40.33
C GLU A 798 24.61 14.29 40.87
N VAL A 799 25.03 15.55 40.72
CA VAL A 799 24.23 16.73 41.13
C VAL A 799 22.89 16.74 40.40
N ASN A 800 22.90 16.47 39.10
CA ASN A 800 21.69 16.52 38.28
C ASN A 800 20.63 15.47 38.68
N LYS A 801 21.00 14.39 39.39
CA LYS A 801 20.01 13.42 39.90
C LYS A 801 18.95 14.07 40.78
N TYR A 802 19.34 15.12 41.50
CA TYR A 802 18.51 15.81 42.49
C TYR A 802 17.80 17.04 41.92
N ARG A 803 17.80 17.21 40.59
CA ARG A 803 17.13 18.31 39.89
C ARG A 803 15.94 17.79 39.07
N ILE A 804 14.87 18.57 39.04
CA ILE A 804 13.71 18.32 38.16
C ILE A 804 13.92 19.03 36.83
N PHE A 805 14.16 20.34 36.91
CA PHE A 805 14.51 21.16 35.76
C PHE A 805 16.02 21.17 35.51
N THR A 806 16.40 21.14 34.24
CA THR A 806 17.80 21.22 33.81
C THR A 806 17.98 22.29 32.76
N ASN A 807 19.13 22.95 32.83
CA ASN A 807 19.63 23.82 31.77
C ASN A 807 20.57 23.09 30.80
N GLU A 808 20.74 21.78 30.96
CA GLU A 808 21.51 20.95 30.04
C GLU A 808 20.75 20.73 28.74
N GLY A 809 21.42 21.04 27.63
CA GLY A 809 20.83 21.02 26.30
C GLY A 809 20.63 22.42 25.75
N VAL A 810 19.77 22.51 24.75
CA VAL A 810 19.48 23.74 24.03
C VAL A 810 18.02 24.09 24.28
N ASN A 811 17.82 24.92 25.29
CA ASN A 811 16.51 25.15 25.89
C ASN A 811 15.57 25.98 25.00
N PRO A 812 14.25 25.81 25.18
CA PRO A 812 13.23 26.41 24.35
C PRO A 812 13.11 27.92 24.50
N THR A 813 13.70 28.59 25.50
CA THR A 813 13.91 30.04 25.54
C THR A 813 15.06 30.41 26.48
N GLN A 814 15.68 31.59 26.31
CA GLN A 814 16.69 32.08 27.26
C GLN A 814 16.09 32.23 28.66
N GLY A 815 16.61 31.45 29.62
CA GLY A 815 16.13 31.44 31.00
C GLY A 815 15.03 30.40 31.28
N GLU A 816 14.63 29.60 30.29
CA GLU A 816 13.80 28.42 30.51
C GLU A 816 14.65 27.16 30.67
N SER A 817 14.11 26.18 31.40
CA SER A 817 14.69 24.85 31.59
C SER A 817 13.76 23.76 31.04
N LEU A 818 14.31 22.56 30.84
CA LEU A 818 13.53 21.37 30.46
C LEU A 818 13.46 20.38 31.62
N VAL A 819 12.45 19.51 31.63
CA VAL A 819 12.39 18.42 32.60
C VAL A 819 13.46 17.37 32.26
N ARG A 820 14.36 17.13 33.22
CA ARG A 820 15.58 16.32 33.01
C ARG A 820 15.30 14.88 32.59
N PHE A 821 14.29 14.26 33.17
CA PHE A 821 14.05 12.81 33.06
C PHE A 821 13.03 12.45 31.97
N PHE A 822 12.71 13.38 31.07
CA PHE A 822 11.94 13.09 29.86
C PHE A 822 12.83 12.52 28.76
N ASN A 823 12.33 11.48 28.08
CA ASN A 823 13.11 10.69 27.11
C ASN A 823 12.45 10.62 25.72
N ASN A 824 11.93 11.73 25.20
CA ASN A 824 11.22 11.83 23.91
C ASN A 824 9.93 10.99 23.83
N TYR A 825 9.27 10.80 24.97
CA TYR A 825 7.98 10.15 25.07
C TYR A 825 6.89 11.17 25.42
N ARG A 826 5.79 10.68 25.94
CA ARG A 826 4.59 11.45 26.28
C ARG A 826 4.29 11.26 27.76
N TYR A 827 3.99 12.33 28.47
CA TYR A 827 3.89 12.33 29.94
C TYR A 827 2.63 13.05 30.42
N THR A 828 2.30 12.81 31.68
CA THR A 828 1.25 13.53 32.41
C THR A 828 1.84 14.11 33.69
N ILE A 829 1.61 15.41 33.94
CA ILE A 829 2.00 16.08 35.18
C ILE A 829 0.74 16.41 35.97
N TYR A 830 0.72 16.02 37.23
CA TYR A 830 -0.33 16.38 38.17
C TYR A 830 0.18 17.46 39.11
N ALA A 831 -0.13 18.72 38.82
CA ALA A 831 0.34 19.86 39.59
C ALA A 831 -0.62 20.15 40.76
N PRO A 832 -0.22 19.97 42.03
CA PRO A 832 -1.05 20.33 43.17
C PRO A 832 -1.30 21.83 43.25
N THR A 833 -2.45 22.20 43.84
CA THR A 833 -2.74 23.59 44.18
C THR A 833 -1.70 24.17 45.14
N ASN A 834 -1.54 25.50 45.11
CA ASN A 834 -0.66 26.21 46.05
C ASN A 834 -1.00 25.87 47.51
N ASP A 835 -2.29 25.85 47.86
CA ASP A 835 -2.75 25.51 49.21
C ASP A 835 -2.40 24.07 49.61
N ALA A 836 -2.50 23.11 48.69
CA ALA A 836 -2.12 21.72 48.96
C ALA A 836 -0.62 21.57 49.24
N VAL A 837 0.22 22.30 48.51
CA VAL A 837 1.68 22.31 48.76
C VAL A 837 1.99 22.94 50.11
N LEU A 838 1.37 24.07 50.45
CA LEU A 838 1.55 24.71 51.76
C LEU A 838 1.09 23.79 52.91
N ALA A 839 -0.03 23.08 52.74
CA ALA A 839 -0.49 22.09 53.71
C ALA A 839 0.47 20.90 53.86
N ALA A 840 1.23 20.55 52.82
CA ALA A 840 2.29 19.54 52.91
C ALA A 840 3.48 20.05 53.75
N PHE A 841 3.85 21.33 53.62
CA PHE A 841 4.88 21.95 54.48
C PHE A 841 4.44 21.98 55.95
N ASP A 842 3.17 22.31 56.25
CA ASP A 842 2.63 22.26 57.62
C ASP A 842 2.68 20.83 58.23
N LYS A 843 2.58 19.81 57.38
CA LYS A 843 2.75 18.38 57.73
C LYS A 843 4.22 17.95 57.81
N GLY A 844 5.17 18.87 57.69
CA GLY A 844 6.61 18.63 57.90
C GLY A 844 7.40 18.29 56.64
N LEU A 845 6.84 18.47 55.43
CA LEU A 845 7.67 18.49 54.22
C LEU A 845 8.64 19.67 54.34
N LYS A 846 9.90 19.48 53.98
CA LYS A 846 10.93 20.53 54.06
C LYS A 846 11.16 21.15 52.70
N SER A 847 11.17 22.48 52.62
CA SER A 847 11.61 23.21 51.43
C SER A 847 13.14 23.12 51.28
N GLN A 848 13.67 23.49 50.12
CA GLN A 848 15.12 23.58 49.95
C GLN A 848 15.77 24.52 50.98
N GLU A 849 15.16 25.68 51.24
CA GLU A 849 15.68 26.66 52.19
C GLU A 849 15.73 26.09 53.61
N ASP A 850 14.70 25.35 54.03
CA ASP A 850 14.70 24.68 55.34
C ASP A 850 15.83 23.63 55.44
N ILE A 851 16.10 22.91 54.36
CA ILE A 851 17.13 21.86 54.33
C ILE A 851 18.52 22.49 54.37
N THR A 852 18.79 23.51 53.56
CA THR A 852 20.07 24.22 53.57
C THR A 852 20.29 24.92 54.91
N GLY A 853 19.26 25.52 55.50
CA GLY A 853 19.30 26.08 56.85
C GLY A 853 19.64 25.02 57.90
N PHE A 854 18.99 23.86 57.85
CA PHE A 854 19.29 22.73 58.74
C PHE A 854 20.75 22.25 58.60
N ILE A 855 21.28 22.17 57.38
CA ILE A 855 22.69 21.82 57.12
C ILE A 855 23.62 22.86 57.76
N ALA A 856 23.36 24.15 57.55
CA ALA A 856 24.18 25.22 58.09
C ALA A 856 24.17 25.27 59.63
N GLU A 857 23.00 25.09 60.26
CA GLU A 857 22.85 25.11 61.73
C GLU A 857 23.51 23.92 62.43
N ASN A 858 23.66 22.78 61.74
CA ASN A 858 24.24 21.55 62.30
C ASN A 858 25.68 21.30 61.84
N LEU A 859 26.28 22.23 61.10
CA LEU A 859 27.66 22.12 60.64
C LEU A 859 28.63 22.37 61.81
N ASP A 860 29.54 21.43 62.04
CA ASP A 860 30.62 21.62 63.01
C ASP A 860 31.68 22.57 62.43
N GLU A 861 31.82 23.75 63.04
CA GLU A 861 32.77 24.79 62.60
C GLU A 861 34.24 24.34 62.66
N GLU A 862 34.61 23.39 63.53
CA GLU A 862 36.00 22.92 63.66
C GLU A 862 36.35 21.87 62.60
N SER A 863 35.44 20.95 62.31
CA SER A 863 35.69 19.85 61.36
C SER A 863 35.22 20.13 59.94
N GLY A 864 34.32 21.10 59.76
CA GLY A 864 33.65 21.36 58.48
C GLY A 864 32.76 20.21 58.01
N THR A 865 32.31 19.36 58.94
CA THR A 865 31.49 18.17 58.65
C THR A 865 30.17 18.17 59.44
N LEU A 866 29.20 17.39 58.97
CA LEU A 866 27.94 17.18 59.69
C LEU A 866 28.06 15.97 60.64
N PRO A 867 27.55 16.06 61.89
CA PRO A 867 27.38 14.89 62.75
C PRO A 867 26.57 13.80 62.05
N GLU A 868 26.91 12.52 62.24
CA GLU A 868 26.27 11.38 61.54
C GLU A 868 24.74 11.41 61.58
N ALA A 869 24.16 11.78 62.73
CA ALA A 869 22.73 11.90 62.92
C ALA A 869 22.10 13.00 62.03
N ALA A 870 22.69 14.19 62.02
CA ALA A 870 22.23 15.32 61.20
C ALA A 870 22.46 15.04 59.71
N GLN A 871 23.58 14.41 59.36
CA GLN A 871 23.89 14.00 57.99
C GLN A 871 22.82 13.02 57.46
N ALA A 872 22.48 11.98 58.23
CA ALA A 872 21.45 11.02 57.85
C ALA A 872 20.08 11.68 57.66
N GLN A 873 19.70 12.61 58.54
CA GLN A 873 18.45 13.37 58.44
C GLN A 873 18.41 14.25 57.19
N ALA A 874 19.47 15.02 56.92
CA ALA A 874 19.55 15.87 55.73
C ALA A 874 19.48 15.05 54.42
N ARG A 875 20.17 13.90 54.35
CA ARG A 875 20.05 12.96 53.21
C ARG A 875 18.60 12.54 52.96
N ALA A 876 17.87 12.21 54.04
CA ALA A 876 16.48 11.78 53.96
C ALA A 876 15.54 12.93 53.57
N MET A 877 15.75 14.15 54.07
CA MET A 877 14.98 15.33 53.68
C MET A 877 15.11 15.62 52.17
N ILE A 878 16.34 15.61 51.63
CA ILE A 878 16.59 15.80 50.18
C ILE A 878 15.92 14.69 49.38
N THR A 879 16.10 13.43 49.79
CA THR A 879 15.52 12.26 49.10
C THR A 879 13.99 12.30 49.11
N MET A 880 13.37 12.75 50.21
CA MET A 880 11.93 12.94 50.32
C MET A 880 11.44 14.03 49.36
N LEU A 881 12.06 15.21 49.39
CA LEU A 881 11.65 16.35 48.56
C LEU A 881 11.72 16.02 47.07
N VAL A 882 12.85 15.44 46.60
CA VAL A 882 13.03 15.12 45.19
C VAL A 882 12.04 14.04 44.73
N ASN A 883 11.86 12.95 45.48
CA ASN A 883 10.88 11.93 45.11
C ASN A 883 9.44 12.42 45.21
N PHE A 884 9.13 13.28 46.17
CA PHE A 884 7.82 13.91 46.29
C PHE A 884 7.45 14.62 44.98
N VAL A 885 8.35 15.44 44.45
CA VAL A 885 8.10 16.15 43.18
C VAL A 885 8.06 15.16 42.00
N LYS A 886 9.03 14.25 41.89
CA LYS A 886 9.09 13.26 40.80
C LYS A 886 7.85 12.36 40.72
N TYR A 887 7.18 12.11 41.83
CA TYR A 887 5.99 11.26 41.85
C TYR A 887 4.79 11.89 41.14
N HIS A 888 4.76 13.21 41.00
CA HIS A 888 3.74 13.93 40.25
C HIS A 888 3.93 13.87 38.72
N PHE A 889 4.99 13.20 38.25
CA PHE A 889 5.31 12.99 36.84
C PHE A 889 5.07 11.53 36.48
N GLN A 890 4.01 11.29 35.71
CA GLN A 890 3.57 9.98 35.26
C GLN A 890 3.92 9.77 33.78
N ASP A 891 4.28 8.54 33.42
CA ASP A 891 4.41 8.13 32.02
C ASP A 891 3.03 8.08 31.32
N GLN A 892 3.07 8.20 29.99
CA GLN A 892 1.93 8.34 29.09
C GLN A 892 1.16 9.67 29.27
N SER A 893 0.49 10.13 28.21
CA SER A 893 -0.35 11.32 28.25
C SER A 893 -1.82 10.94 28.39
N PHE A 894 -2.47 11.50 29.41
CA PHE A 894 -3.90 11.34 29.67
C PHE A 894 -4.60 12.68 29.66
N PHE A 895 -5.88 12.65 29.28
CA PHE A 895 -6.71 13.83 29.13
C PHE A 895 -8.01 13.65 29.90
N VAL A 896 -8.49 14.70 30.56
CA VAL A 896 -9.88 14.74 31.01
C VAL A 896 -10.76 14.82 29.76
N ASP A 897 -11.42 13.72 29.43
CA ASP A 897 -12.12 13.49 28.16
C ASP A 897 -13.38 12.62 28.40
N ASP A 898 -14.22 12.42 27.40
CA ASP A 898 -15.46 11.63 27.47
C ASP A 898 -15.23 10.12 27.20
N ILE A 899 -14.27 9.53 27.91
CA ILE A 899 -13.92 8.10 27.81
C ILE A 899 -13.81 7.45 29.19
N ASP A 900 -13.87 6.11 29.22
CA ASP A 900 -13.78 5.31 30.45
C ASP A 900 -12.73 4.21 30.25
N ASN A 901 -11.82 4.03 31.21
CA ASN A 901 -10.77 3.01 31.16
C ASN A 901 -11.08 1.73 31.97
N GLY A 902 -12.32 1.54 32.44
CA GLY A 902 -12.82 0.26 32.92
C GLY A 902 -12.38 -0.15 34.33
N GLY A 903 -11.91 0.78 35.18
CA GLY A 903 -11.70 0.51 36.61
C GLY A 903 -10.39 0.98 37.24
N GLY A 904 -9.62 1.83 36.55
CA GLY A 904 -8.34 2.34 37.05
C GLY A 904 -7.16 1.44 36.69
N VAL A 905 -6.10 2.02 36.15
CA VAL A 905 -4.91 1.30 35.68
C VAL A 905 -3.66 1.91 36.33
N ASP A 906 -2.72 1.06 36.72
CA ASP A 906 -1.46 1.50 37.32
C ASP A 906 -0.48 1.97 36.24
N TYR A 907 -0.04 3.22 36.35
CA TYR A 907 0.97 3.81 35.47
C TYR A 907 2.22 4.19 36.25
N GLN A 908 3.37 3.96 35.62
CA GLN A 908 4.66 4.28 36.22
C GLN A 908 4.86 5.80 36.33
N THR A 909 5.58 6.19 37.38
CA THR A 909 6.01 7.54 37.70
C THR A 909 7.53 7.62 37.62
N SER A 910 8.08 8.80 37.83
CA SER A 910 9.53 9.02 37.81
C SER A 910 10.25 8.56 39.10
N CYS A 911 9.54 7.92 40.04
CA CYS A 911 10.08 7.40 41.31
C CYS A 911 10.41 5.91 41.25
N ILE A 912 11.37 5.44 42.06
CA ILE A 912 11.80 4.03 42.12
C ILE A 912 11.85 3.55 43.57
N ASP A 913 11.35 2.33 43.80
CA ASP A 913 11.61 1.56 45.02
C ASP A 913 12.90 0.75 44.80
N ASN A 914 13.93 1.02 45.58
CA ASN A 914 15.22 0.34 45.43
C ASN A 914 15.25 -1.01 46.14
N GLU A 915 14.39 -1.25 47.13
CA GLU A 915 14.30 -2.55 47.81
C GLU A 915 13.65 -3.58 46.87
N ASP A 916 12.53 -3.20 46.25
CA ASP A 916 11.77 -4.05 45.34
C ASP A 916 12.27 -3.92 43.87
N ASN A 917 13.11 -2.93 43.59
CA ASN A 917 13.66 -2.61 42.27
C ASN A 917 12.58 -2.36 41.19
N VAL A 918 11.50 -1.67 41.57
CA VAL A 918 10.36 -1.36 40.69
C VAL A 918 10.05 0.13 40.66
N TYR A 919 9.48 0.61 39.55
CA TYR A 919 8.98 1.98 39.46
C TYR A 919 7.73 2.18 40.30
N LEU A 920 7.67 3.37 40.91
CA LEU A 920 6.52 4.07 41.46
C LEU A 920 5.29 3.97 40.57
N SER A 921 4.18 3.36 40.95
CA SER A 921 2.92 3.52 40.22
C SER A 921 1.94 4.47 40.90
N ILE A 922 1.08 5.08 40.08
CA ILE A 922 -0.17 5.74 40.48
C ILE A 922 -1.29 5.00 39.76
N ASN A 923 -2.37 4.69 40.48
CA ASN A 923 -3.56 4.17 39.84
C ASN A 923 -4.35 5.33 39.25
N MET A 924 -4.50 5.38 37.93
CA MET A 924 -5.26 6.43 37.24
C MET A 924 -6.56 5.84 36.69
N ARG A 925 -7.68 6.40 37.15
CA ARG A 925 -9.01 6.08 36.66
C ARG A 925 -9.55 7.25 35.86
N GLN A 926 -9.94 6.97 34.63
CA GLN A 926 -10.57 7.92 33.73
C GLN A 926 -12.05 7.57 33.63
N GLU A 927 -12.89 8.56 33.88
CA GLU A 927 -14.35 8.50 33.72
C GLU A 927 -14.77 9.67 32.82
N PRO A 928 -15.96 9.63 32.20
CA PRO A 928 -16.44 10.74 31.39
C PRO A 928 -16.31 12.11 32.06
N GLY A 929 -15.42 12.96 31.52
CA GLY A 929 -15.15 14.30 32.02
C GLY A 929 -14.37 14.36 33.34
N LYS A 930 -13.76 13.26 33.80
CA LYS A 930 -13.05 13.20 35.09
C LYS A 930 -11.84 12.28 35.04
N ILE A 931 -10.75 12.69 35.69
CA ILE A 931 -9.67 11.79 36.10
C ILE A 931 -9.60 11.79 37.62
N THR A 932 -9.44 10.61 38.20
CA THR A 932 -9.10 10.48 39.62
C THR A 932 -7.94 9.51 39.82
N LEU A 933 -7.07 9.84 40.76
CA LEU A 933 -5.79 9.21 41.01
C LEU A 933 -5.83 8.56 42.39
N THR A 934 -5.32 7.35 42.52
CA THR A 934 -5.00 6.76 43.83
C THR A 934 -3.49 6.66 43.97
N ASP A 935 -2.96 7.40 44.94
CA ASP A 935 -1.53 7.41 45.26
C ASP A 935 -1.09 6.12 45.97
N ARG A 936 0.22 5.94 46.14
CA ARG A 936 0.78 4.75 46.80
C ARG A 936 0.41 4.66 48.30
N ALA A 937 0.02 5.77 48.92
CA ALA A 937 -0.51 5.80 50.28
C ALA A 937 -1.99 5.38 50.34
N GLY A 938 -2.62 5.04 49.21
CA GLY A 938 -4.02 4.64 49.12
C GLY A 938 -5.00 5.82 49.16
N ARG A 939 -4.51 7.06 49.05
CA ARG A 939 -5.35 8.25 49.04
C ARG A 939 -5.81 8.54 47.63
N THR A 940 -7.07 8.92 47.51
CA THR A 940 -7.70 9.25 46.24
C THR A 940 -7.74 10.77 46.07
N VAL A 941 -7.24 11.27 44.95
CA VAL A 941 -7.16 12.69 44.60
C VAL A 941 -7.81 12.90 43.24
N SER A 942 -8.69 13.89 43.13
CA SER A 942 -9.34 14.23 41.86
C SER A 942 -8.57 15.31 41.12
N VAL A 943 -8.56 15.20 39.79
CA VAL A 943 -8.11 16.27 38.90
C VAL A 943 -9.17 17.37 38.86
N GLN A 944 -8.73 18.63 38.87
CA GLN A 944 -9.56 19.83 38.77
C GLN A 944 -9.07 20.79 37.68
N ALA A 945 -9.89 21.79 37.35
CA ALA A 945 -9.50 22.83 36.41
C ALA A 945 -8.33 23.65 37.00
N PRO A 946 -7.34 24.06 36.18
CA PRO A 946 -7.24 23.85 34.73
C PRO A 946 -6.90 22.39 34.33
N TYR A 947 -7.62 21.90 33.32
CA TYR A 947 -7.49 20.57 32.73
C TYR A 947 -6.70 20.60 31.42
N ASN A 948 -6.03 19.49 31.07
CA ASN A 948 -5.48 19.26 29.73
C ASN A 948 -4.55 20.38 29.22
N VAL A 949 -3.78 21.02 30.11
CA VAL A 949 -2.87 22.09 29.70
C VAL A 949 -1.68 21.47 28.98
N LEU A 950 -1.52 21.76 27.69
CA LEU A 950 -0.55 21.06 26.84
C LEU A 950 0.80 21.76 26.82
N ALA A 951 1.87 21.00 27.06
CA ALA A 951 3.25 21.45 26.97
C ALA A 951 4.08 20.58 26.01
N ARG A 952 5.17 21.14 25.50
CA ARG A 952 6.19 20.45 24.70
C ARG A 952 7.57 20.87 25.16
N ASP A 953 8.28 19.93 25.76
CA ASP A 953 9.69 20.09 26.10
C ASP A 953 10.52 19.73 24.88
N ALA A 954 10.94 20.75 24.11
CA ALA A 954 11.70 20.60 22.87
C ALA A 954 13.16 21.02 23.06
N ASN A 955 14.08 20.09 22.81
CA ASN A 955 15.52 20.33 22.83
C ASN A 955 16.00 20.63 21.40
N PHE A 956 16.50 21.84 21.16
CA PHE A 956 16.89 22.25 19.81
C PHE A 956 18.30 21.82 19.42
N ASN A 957 18.65 22.01 18.14
CA ASN A 957 19.96 21.64 17.60
C ASN A 957 21.09 22.64 17.92
N ALA A 958 20.77 23.89 18.27
CA ALA A 958 21.75 24.93 18.59
C ALA A 958 21.13 26.00 19.50
N PRO A 959 21.90 26.63 20.42
CA PRO A 959 21.43 27.72 21.30
C PRO A 959 20.52 28.70 20.57
N VAL A 960 19.45 29.16 21.22
CA VAL A 960 18.47 30.04 20.56
C VAL A 960 19.10 31.36 20.08
N GLN A 961 20.10 31.84 20.81
CA GLN A 961 20.94 32.99 20.41
C GLN A 961 21.80 32.70 19.15
N GLY A 962 22.10 31.43 18.87
CA GLY A 962 22.93 30.93 17.77
C GLY A 962 22.17 30.46 16.52
N VAL A 963 20.88 30.83 16.37
CA VAL A 963 20.03 30.47 15.22
C VAL A 963 19.69 28.97 15.17
N ALA A 964 18.96 28.48 16.19
CA ALA A 964 18.31 27.18 16.17
C ALA A 964 17.49 26.98 14.87
N THR A 965 17.59 25.79 14.27
CA THR A 965 16.97 25.46 12.97
C THR A 965 16.26 24.11 12.94
N ALA A 966 16.43 23.28 13.98
CA ALA A 966 15.76 21.98 14.12
C ALA A 966 15.55 21.60 15.59
N ILE A 967 14.70 20.60 15.81
CA ILE A 967 14.45 19.97 17.11
C ILE A 967 15.16 18.62 17.11
N ASN A 968 16.12 18.43 18.00
CA ASN A 968 16.82 17.14 18.12
C ASN A 968 15.94 16.09 18.79
N SER A 969 15.13 16.53 19.76
CA SER A 969 14.40 15.66 20.65
C SER A 969 13.24 16.45 21.28
N SER A 970 12.08 15.83 21.49
CA SER A 970 10.96 16.49 22.15
C SER A 970 10.05 15.53 22.89
N SER A 971 9.50 15.97 24.01
CA SER A 971 8.48 15.23 24.78
C SER A 971 7.19 16.03 24.90
N TYR A 972 6.04 15.36 24.77
CA TYR A 972 4.72 15.97 24.87
C TYR A 972 4.11 15.73 26.25
N VAL A 973 3.46 16.74 26.82
CA VAL A 973 2.98 16.67 28.20
C VAL A 973 1.56 17.21 28.31
N SER A 974 0.74 16.50 29.07
CA SER A 974 -0.56 16.97 29.56
C SER A 974 -0.42 17.35 31.03
N ILE A 975 -0.71 18.61 31.38
CA ILE A 975 -0.64 19.12 32.74
C ILE A 975 -2.07 19.28 33.27
N HIS A 976 -2.30 18.77 34.47
CA HIS A 976 -3.58 18.80 35.16
C HIS A 976 -3.39 19.37 36.55
N GLN A 977 -4.30 20.23 37.02
CA GLN A 977 -4.30 20.63 38.42
C GLN A 977 -4.96 19.55 39.30
N ILE A 978 -4.44 19.32 40.49
CA ILE A 978 -5.04 18.38 41.47
C ILE A 978 -5.31 19.07 42.81
N GLU A 979 -6.39 18.64 43.48
CA GLU A 979 -6.89 19.27 44.71
C GLU A 979 -5.98 19.07 45.94
N ASP A 980 -5.20 18.00 45.98
CA ASP A 980 -4.28 17.64 47.07
C ASP A 980 -2.96 17.09 46.48
N VAL A 981 -1.91 16.96 47.27
CA VAL A 981 -0.62 16.40 46.85
C VAL A 981 -0.69 14.87 46.70
N LEU A 982 0.18 14.30 45.87
CA LEU A 982 0.34 12.85 45.73
C LEU A 982 1.50 12.34 46.59
N ASN A 983 1.24 11.28 47.37
CA ASN A 983 2.25 10.69 48.24
C ASN A 983 2.78 9.37 47.68
N PHE A 984 4.09 9.34 47.42
CA PHE A 984 4.79 8.14 46.95
C PHE A 984 5.06 7.11 48.04
N THR A 985 4.73 7.43 49.30
CA THR A 985 4.89 6.56 50.47
C THR A 985 3.83 6.88 51.51
N SER A 986 3.51 5.91 52.36
CA SER A 986 2.59 6.11 53.49
C SER A 986 3.23 7.01 54.55
N LEU A 987 2.51 8.05 54.99
CA LEU A 987 2.99 8.97 56.03
C LEU A 987 2.59 8.47 57.43
N GLU A 988 3.57 8.14 58.26
CA GLU A 988 3.32 7.80 59.67
C GLU A 988 2.80 9.04 60.42
N ASN A 989 1.70 8.88 61.17
CA ASN A 989 0.98 9.99 61.83
C ASN A 989 0.55 11.13 60.89
N GLY A 990 0.53 10.91 59.57
CA GLY A 990 0.20 11.93 58.57
C GLY A 990 1.27 13.01 58.39
N ARG A 991 2.51 12.78 58.84
CA ARG A 991 3.61 13.74 58.74
C ARG A 991 4.78 13.23 57.91
N TYR A 992 5.44 14.12 57.16
CA TYR A 992 6.61 13.78 56.36
C TYR A 992 7.88 13.60 57.21
N ASP A 993 8.01 14.39 58.28
CA ASP A 993 9.18 14.38 59.17
C ASP A 993 9.34 13.10 60.01
N SER A 994 8.30 12.26 60.06
CA SER A 994 8.39 10.94 60.69
C SER A 994 9.44 10.05 60.01
N ALA A 995 9.65 10.21 58.70
CA ALA A 995 10.60 9.43 57.90
C ALA A 995 12.08 9.65 58.31
N TRP A 996 12.38 10.74 59.02
CA TRP A 996 13.72 11.06 59.51
C TRP A 996 13.73 11.49 60.99
N SER A 997 12.72 11.06 61.75
CA SER A 997 12.61 11.31 63.19
C SER A 997 13.78 10.74 64.01
N THR A 998 14.46 9.70 63.50
CA THR A 998 15.68 9.12 64.06
C THR A 998 16.70 8.81 62.95
N PRO A 999 18.02 8.75 63.25
CA PRO A 999 19.05 8.43 62.26
C PRO A 999 18.83 7.08 61.57
N SER A 1000 18.38 6.06 62.32
CA SER A 1000 18.09 4.74 61.76
C SER A 1000 16.89 4.74 60.79
N ALA A 1001 15.84 5.52 61.11
CA ALA A 1001 14.70 5.69 60.20
C ALA A 1001 15.13 6.42 58.91
N ALA A 1002 15.93 7.49 59.06
CA ALA A 1002 16.45 8.27 57.94
C ALA A 1002 17.30 7.41 56.97
N LEU A 1003 18.23 6.60 57.51
CA LEU A 1003 19.05 5.70 56.69
C LEU A 1003 18.20 4.66 55.94
N LYS A 1004 17.24 4.02 56.63
CA LYS A 1004 16.34 3.04 56.00
C LYS A 1004 15.52 3.67 54.88
N PHE A 1005 15.00 4.88 55.10
CA PHE A 1005 14.24 5.63 54.12
C PHE A 1005 15.08 5.94 52.87
N VAL A 1006 16.31 6.44 53.05
CA VAL A 1006 17.22 6.73 51.94
C VAL A 1006 17.61 5.46 51.20
N THR A 1007 17.85 4.33 51.88
CA THR A 1007 18.15 3.06 51.21
C THR A 1007 17.01 2.62 50.29
N LYS A 1008 15.76 2.72 50.76
CA LYS A 1008 14.57 2.35 49.98
C LYS A 1008 14.31 3.29 48.81
N TYR A 1009 14.40 4.60 49.02
CA TYR A 1009 13.99 5.61 48.03
C TYR A 1009 15.15 6.38 47.39
N ARG A 1010 16.37 5.85 47.45
CA ARG A 1010 17.56 6.47 46.86
C ARG A 1010 17.31 6.89 45.40
N ILE A 1011 17.69 8.12 45.08
CA ILE A 1011 17.57 8.66 43.72
C ILE A 1011 18.57 7.96 42.79
N ARG A 1012 18.07 7.41 41.68
CA ARG A 1012 18.89 6.82 40.61
C ARG A 1012 19.17 7.82 39.50
N LYS A 1013 20.16 7.49 38.67
CA LYS A 1013 20.55 8.27 37.49
C LYS A 1013 19.41 8.38 36.50
#